data_AF-A0A6N7W7N0-F1
#
_entry.id   AF-A0A6N7W7N0-F1
#
_cell.length_a   1.000
_cell.length_b   1.000
_cell.length_c   1.000
_cell.angle_alpha   90.00
_cell.angle_beta   90.00
_cell.angle_gamma   90.00
#
_symmetry.space_group_name_H-M   'P 1'
#
loop_
_entity.id
_entity.type
_entity.pdbx_description
1 polymer ?
#
loop_
_entity_poly.entity_id
_entity_poly.type
_entity_poly.pdbx_seq_one_letter_code
_entity_poly.pdbx_strand_id
1 'polypeptide(L)'
;MTITATTTVVAEDWGWRHAGRTAWAVRDANFQVAPGERILIVGPSGSGKSTLLSGLAGLLGEEEGEAAGSLKVGDQGSPRGLVGLVQQDPDSQIVMATIGDEVAFGCENLGVPTEEIWSRVESALNQVGLLLPLDHPTDKLSGGQKQRLALAAALAMHPQVLLLDEPTANLDPDGVFLVREAISRIAATGITVIMVEHRVEAWSDLMDRMIVMEEGKIVADGPTHQVLSARREVLAEAGVWVPGVPLPFSTCSPRSGPIVLRAHGVSIGYDTVVRSNVTLDLSEGVSTCITGANGTGKTTLALTLAGLLPTKAGAIDLDGSDPASWDAPRLARTIGMVFQEPSYQFLTQTVRAELELGGAAADRVDHFLEVLRLSHLQQAHPLSLSGGEKRRLSVATALIRSPRIVILDEPTFGQDRNTWIALVALIRTIASEGTTVICVTHDESFIAAIGESIVELGPRPAHTIPERKVHYSPLRGFNPLVQIVALAVLTVPLLFTIDIVSAAVALGLELLILPLLGWGPTRLIRRVWPLLTAAPLAAFSMLLYAKASGAIIWSWGPMVVSENSIELATAIALRVLAVGIPALCLLSDLDATETADSLMQIGHLPAALVLATLAGIRLVSLMLSDWDALKRARRSRGVTEKSRLRGFFLGAFSLFAFALRRAGTLSATMEARGFGAPIRRSYARESTVTRSDAVMVLVALAFVTTALLASIASGHFRWFGV
;
A
#
# COMPACT_ATOMS: atom_id res chain seq x y z
N MET A 1 25.00 3.30 20.27
CA MET A 1 24.82 4.51 21.09
C MET A 1 23.73 4.24 22.10
N THR A 2 23.92 4.63 23.36
CA THR A 2 22.91 4.51 24.42
C THR A 2 22.01 5.74 24.35
N ILE A 3 20.73 5.59 24.00
CA ILE A 3 19.75 6.69 24.01
C ILE A 3 19.16 6.73 25.42
N THR A 4 19.73 7.52 26.31
CA THR A 4 19.17 7.69 27.66
C THR A 4 18.00 8.66 27.58
N ALA A 5 16.78 8.19 27.81
CA ALA A 5 15.62 9.08 27.87
C ALA A 5 15.74 10.05 29.06
N THR A 6 15.41 11.33 28.82
CA THR A 6 15.35 12.38 29.86
C THR A 6 13.97 13.02 29.95
N THR A 7 13.07 12.66 29.04
CA THR A 7 11.76 13.28 28.86
C THR A 7 10.69 12.55 29.65
N THR A 8 9.90 13.32 30.41
CA THR A 8 8.68 12.85 31.09
C THR A 8 7.46 13.04 30.18
N VAL A 9 6.48 12.16 30.34
CA VAL A 9 5.15 12.33 29.74
C VAL A 9 4.14 12.57 30.86
N VAL A 10 3.29 13.59 30.71
CA VAL A 10 2.29 13.95 31.72
C VAL A 10 0.95 14.21 31.03
N ALA A 11 -0.09 13.53 31.50
CA ALA A 11 -1.48 13.79 31.15
C ALA A 11 -2.24 14.23 32.42
N GLU A 12 -2.88 15.39 32.34
CA GLU A 12 -3.69 15.98 33.42
C GLU A 12 -5.09 16.29 32.89
N ASP A 13 -6.08 15.55 33.38
CA ASP A 13 -7.49 15.60 32.95
C ASP A 13 -7.66 15.61 31.42
N TRP A 14 -6.75 14.93 30.73
CA TRP A 14 -6.67 15.03 29.28
C TRP A 14 -7.85 14.34 28.62
N GLY A 15 -8.38 14.96 27.58
CA GLY A 15 -9.43 14.38 26.76
C GLY A 15 -9.36 14.84 25.32
N TRP A 16 -9.86 13.99 24.43
CA TRP A 16 -9.99 14.30 23.01
C TRP A 16 -11.33 13.83 22.46
N ARG A 17 -11.97 14.69 21.67
CA ARG A 17 -13.19 14.37 20.91
C ARG A 17 -12.97 14.72 19.44
N HIS A 18 -13.02 13.69 18.58
CA HIS A 18 -12.91 13.87 17.13
C HIS A 18 -14.05 14.73 16.58
N ALA A 19 -13.75 15.55 15.57
CA ALA A 19 -14.73 16.38 14.88
C ALA A 19 -15.92 15.54 14.36
N GLY A 20 -17.13 16.05 14.57
CA GLY A 20 -18.37 15.37 14.17
C GLY A 20 -18.79 14.19 15.05
N ARG A 21 -18.05 13.86 16.12
CA ARG A 21 -18.47 12.87 17.13
C ARG A 21 -19.03 13.56 18.36
N THR A 22 -20.09 12.99 18.93
CA THR A 22 -20.68 13.46 20.20
C THR A 22 -19.94 12.91 21.42
N ALA A 23 -19.51 11.65 21.34
CA ALA A 23 -18.77 10.96 22.40
C ALA A 23 -17.27 11.33 22.39
N TRP A 24 -16.70 11.43 23.58
CA TRP A 24 -15.26 11.57 23.77
C TRP A 24 -14.54 10.28 23.39
N ALA A 25 -13.43 10.39 22.67
CA ALA A 25 -12.57 9.24 22.38
C ALA A 25 -11.68 8.89 23.57
N VAL A 26 -11.19 9.91 24.27
CA VAL A 26 -10.51 9.79 25.57
C VAL A 26 -11.03 10.90 26.48
N ARG A 27 -11.21 10.62 27.77
CA ARG A 27 -11.73 11.59 28.73
C ARG A 27 -11.13 11.39 30.12
N ASP A 28 -10.79 12.51 30.77
CA ASP A 28 -10.27 12.58 32.14
C ASP A 28 -9.03 11.68 32.37
N ALA A 29 -8.17 11.57 31.36
CA ALA A 29 -6.97 10.75 31.42
C ALA A 29 -5.89 11.42 32.28
N ASN A 30 -5.47 10.71 33.32
CA ASN A 30 -4.48 11.17 34.30
C ASN A 30 -3.40 10.11 34.46
N PHE A 31 -2.17 10.41 34.00
CA PHE A 31 -1.02 9.54 34.17
C PHE A 31 0.30 10.30 33.98
N GLN A 32 1.38 9.75 34.54
CA GLN A 32 2.74 10.25 34.38
C GLN A 32 3.67 9.09 34.03
N VAL A 33 4.53 9.31 33.04
CA VAL A 33 5.55 8.35 32.57
C VAL A 33 6.93 8.92 32.87
N ALA A 34 7.74 8.14 33.59
CA ALA A 34 9.12 8.48 33.87
C ALA A 34 10.02 8.18 32.66
N PRO A 35 11.16 8.89 32.51
CA PRO A 35 12.10 8.60 31.43
C PRO A 35 12.63 7.16 31.52
N GLY A 36 12.63 6.45 30.39
CA GLY A 36 13.08 5.06 30.27
C GLY A 36 12.05 4.01 30.71
N GLU A 37 10.88 4.43 31.19
CA GLU A 37 9.79 3.52 31.57
C GLU A 37 9.20 2.84 30.33
N ARG A 38 8.86 1.54 30.47
CA ARG A 38 8.24 0.74 29.40
C ARG A 38 6.79 0.44 29.77
N ILE A 39 5.86 1.03 29.02
CA ILE A 39 4.42 0.98 29.31
C ILE A 39 3.68 0.17 28.26
N LEU A 40 2.82 -0.73 28.73
CA LEU A 40 1.85 -1.45 27.93
C LEU A 40 0.45 -0.89 28.14
N ILE A 41 -0.15 -0.35 27.08
CA ILE A 41 -1.53 0.13 27.07
C ILE A 41 -2.42 -0.96 26.45
N VAL A 42 -3.37 -1.45 27.23
CA VAL A 42 -4.29 -2.53 26.83
C VAL A 42 -5.75 -2.08 26.96
N GLY A 43 -6.64 -2.74 26.23
CA GLY A 43 -8.08 -2.51 26.35
C GLY A 43 -8.84 -2.91 25.08
N PRO A 44 -10.18 -2.96 25.14
CA PRO A 44 -11.03 -3.32 24.00
C PRO A 44 -10.80 -2.42 22.79
N SER A 45 -11.11 -2.92 21.59
CA SER A 45 -11.14 -2.10 20.38
C SER A 45 -12.09 -0.90 20.58
N GLY A 46 -11.64 0.29 20.16
CA GLY A 46 -12.42 1.52 20.34
C GLY A 46 -12.28 2.20 21.71
N SER A 47 -11.44 1.70 22.63
CA SER A 47 -11.24 2.33 23.95
C SER A 47 -10.42 3.63 23.96
N GLY A 48 -10.01 4.15 22.80
CA GLY A 48 -9.27 5.42 22.70
C GLY A 48 -7.74 5.30 22.64
N LYS A 49 -7.17 4.08 22.65
CA LYS A 49 -5.72 3.81 22.66
C LYS A 49 -4.94 4.53 21.54
N SER A 50 -5.33 4.33 20.28
CA SER A 50 -4.67 5.00 19.15
C SER A 50 -4.85 6.52 19.18
N THR A 51 -5.99 7.02 19.70
CA THR A 51 -6.19 8.47 19.89
C THR A 51 -5.25 9.03 20.96
N LEU A 52 -5.01 8.30 22.05
CA LEU A 52 -4.02 8.67 23.04
C LEU A 52 -2.60 8.70 22.44
N LEU A 53 -2.22 7.71 21.63
CA LEU A 53 -0.93 7.71 20.92
C LEU A 53 -0.80 8.89 19.94
N SER A 54 -1.84 9.21 19.17
CA SER A 54 -1.85 10.39 18.29
C SER A 54 -1.69 11.69 19.08
N GLY A 55 -2.31 11.80 20.26
CA GLY A 55 -2.13 12.93 21.16
C GLY A 55 -0.69 13.04 21.66
N LEU A 56 -0.09 11.92 22.08
CA LEU A 56 1.30 11.85 22.53
C LEU A 56 2.30 12.21 21.41
N ALA A 57 1.99 11.83 20.16
CA ALA A 57 2.76 12.20 18.98
C ALA A 57 2.58 13.67 18.55
N GLY A 58 1.63 14.40 19.15
CA GLY A 58 1.31 15.78 18.76
C GLY A 58 0.64 15.90 17.40
N LEU A 59 -0.12 14.87 16.99
CA LEU A 59 -0.77 14.80 15.68
C LEU A 59 -2.24 15.25 15.69
N LEU A 60 -2.79 15.57 16.87
CA LEU A 60 -4.18 16.00 17.01
C LEU A 60 -4.28 17.51 16.87
N GLY A 61 -4.77 17.99 15.72
CA GLY A 61 -4.90 19.42 15.41
C GLY A 61 -6.24 20.03 15.84
N GLU A 62 -6.26 21.34 16.14
CA GLU A 62 -7.48 22.05 16.59
C GLU A 62 -8.68 21.94 15.63
N GLU A 63 -8.42 21.81 14.32
CA GLU A 63 -9.49 21.64 13.31
C GLU A 63 -10.05 20.22 13.27
N GLU A 64 -9.36 19.24 13.86
CA GLU A 64 -9.72 17.83 13.82
C GLU A 64 -10.56 17.38 15.03
N GLY A 65 -10.73 18.24 16.03
CA GLY A 65 -11.47 17.89 17.23
C GLY A 65 -11.34 18.90 18.36
N GLU A 66 -11.91 18.52 19.50
CA GLU A 66 -11.88 19.30 20.73
C GLU A 66 -10.98 18.61 21.78
N ALA A 67 -10.02 19.37 22.31
CA ALA A 67 -9.17 18.95 23.43
C ALA A 67 -9.75 19.41 24.78
N ALA A 68 -9.47 18.64 25.83
CA ALA A 68 -9.65 19.02 27.23
C ALA A 68 -8.39 18.66 28.03
N GLY A 69 -8.17 19.36 29.15
CA GLY A 69 -7.01 19.13 30.01
C GLY A 69 -5.67 19.45 29.33
N SER A 70 -4.60 18.77 29.74
CA SER A 70 -3.28 18.91 29.12
C SER A 70 -2.56 17.59 28.93
N LEU A 71 -1.87 17.44 27.79
CA LEU A 71 -0.99 16.32 27.49
C LEU A 71 0.36 16.88 27.04
N LYS A 72 1.41 16.57 27.80
CA LYS A 72 2.76 17.11 27.58
C LYS A 72 3.77 15.99 27.45
N VAL A 73 4.68 16.16 26.50
CA VAL A 73 5.86 15.30 26.33
C VAL A 73 7.09 16.19 26.44
N GLY A 74 7.71 16.16 27.62
CA GLY A 74 8.78 17.09 27.99
C GLY A 74 8.29 18.53 28.19
N ASP A 75 9.25 19.45 28.26
CA ASP A 75 8.99 20.88 28.53
C ASP A 75 8.70 21.70 27.27
N GLN A 76 8.73 21.08 26.08
CA GLN A 76 8.61 21.80 24.80
C GLN A 76 7.20 21.69 24.20
N GLY A 77 6.74 22.79 23.58
CA GLY A 77 5.41 22.88 22.97
C GLY A 77 5.22 22.12 21.64
N SER A 78 6.25 21.45 21.11
CA SER A 78 6.14 20.61 19.89
C SER A 78 6.95 19.31 20.05
N PRO A 79 6.31 18.13 20.12
CA PRO A 79 6.98 16.84 20.31
C PRO A 79 7.70 16.30 19.03
N ARG A 80 7.68 17.04 17.92
CA ARG A 80 8.24 16.59 16.62
C ARG A 80 9.74 16.27 16.76
N GLY A 81 10.11 15.03 16.41
CA GLY A 81 11.47 14.49 16.57
C GLY A 81 11.82 14.00 17.97
N LEU A 82 11.13 14.49 19.01
CA LEU A 82 11.24 13.96 20.38
C LEU A 82 10.50 12.63 20.53
N VAL A 83 9.43 12.46 19.76
CA VAL A 83 8.58 11.27 19.76
C VAL A 83 8.70 10.55 18.42
N GLY A 84 9.03 9.26 18.47
CA GLY A 84 8.93 8.36 17.32
C GLY A 84 7.59 7.62 17.36
N LEU A 85 6.85 7.62 16.26
CA LEU A 85 5.59 6.88 16.14
C LEU A 85 5.74 5.77 15.08
N VAL A 86 5.35 4.55 15.46
CA VAL A 86 5.14 3.44 14.54
C VAL A 86 3.68 3.03 14.63
N GLN A 87 2.97 3.12 13.50
CA GLN A 87 1.54 2.82 13.42
C GLN A 87 1.30 1.34 13.08
N GLN A 88 0.04 0.92 13.19
CA GLN A 88 -0.42 -0.46 13.00
C GLN A 88 -0.22 -1.01 11.57
N ASP A 89 -0.42 -0.18 10.54
CA ASP A 89 -0.29 -0.60 9.14
C ASP A 89 1.04 -0.11 8.55
N PRO A 90 2.05 -0.98 8.37
CA PRO A 90 3.34 -0.57 7.82
C PRO A 90 3.29 -0.13 6.35
N ASP A 91 2.31 -0.61 5.56
CA ASP A 91 2.25 -0.27 4.14
C ASP A 91 1.89 1.21 3.90
N SER A 92 1.01 1.72 4.76
CA SER A 92 0.50 3.09 4.73
C SER A 92 1.46 4.12 5.35
N GLN A 93 2.57 3.68 5.95
CA GLN A 93 3.57 4.56 6.59
C GLN A 93 4.78 4.88 5.72
N ILE A 94 5.04 4.07 4.70
CA ILE A 94 6.24 4.23 3.88
C ILE A 94 6.06 5.41 2.91
N VAL A 95 7.03 6.30 2.83
CA VAL A 95 6.99 7.48 1.96
C VAL A 95 7.88 7.25 0.73
N MET A 96 9.08 6.73 0.95
CA MET A 96 10.15 6.63 -0.05
C MET A 96 10.20 5.26 -0.74
N ALA A 97 10.80 5.26 -1.92
CA ALA A 97 10.91 4.07 -2.77
C ALA A 97 12.01 3.10 -2.32
N THR A 98 13.02 3.56 -1.58
CA THR A 98 14.18 2.76 -1.13
C THR A 98 14.30 2.76 0.39
N ILE A 99 14.94 1.72 0.94
CA ILE A 99 15.15 1.57 2.38
C ILE A 99 15.93 2.75 2.97
N GLY A 100 17.03 3.14 2.33
CA GLY A 100 17.91 4.20 2.85
C GLY A 100 17.19 5.55 2.90
N ASP A 101 16.48 5.89 1.83
CA ASP A 101 15.76 7.16 1.73
C ASP A 101 14.59 7.22 2.72
N GLU A 102 13.91 6.10 2.92
CA GLU A 102 12.80 5.98 3.87
C GLU A 102 13.25 6.26 5.32
N VAL A 103 14.41 5.72 5.71
CA VAL A 103 14.97 5.95 7.05
C VAL A 103 15.57 7.34 7.19
N ALA A 104 16.16 7.89 6.12
CA ALA A 104 16.72 9.24 6.10
C ALA A 104 15.65 10.34 6.20
N PHE A 105 14.43 10.08 5.72
CA PHE A 105 13.34 11.06 5.62
C PHE A 105 13.10 11.86 6.92
N GLY A 106 13.03 11.17 8.07
CA GLY A 106 12.83 11.83 9.35
C GLY A 106 14.02 12.72 9.75
N CYS A 107 15.24 12.24 9.54
CA CYS A 107 16.46 13.00 9.80
C CYS A 107 16.52 14.30 8.97
N GLU A 108 16.17 14.20 7.68
CA GLU A 108 16.15 15.34 6.77
C GLU A 108 15.16 16.42 7.23
N ASN A 109 13.93 16.03 7.55
CA ASN A 109 12.89 16.97 7.97
C ASN A 109 13.18 17.61 9.33
N LEU A 110 13.93 16.91 10.19
CA LEU A 110 14.42 17.44 11.47
C LEU A 110 15.70 18.28 11.34
N GLY A 111 16.23 18.44 10.12
CA GLY A 111 17.42 19.26 9.87
C GLY A 111 18.71 18.65 10.42
N VAL A 112 18.77 17.32 10.56
CA VAL A 112 19.99 16.61 10.99
C VAL A 112 21.13 16.89 10.00
N PRO A 113 22.36 17.20 10.45
CA PRO A 113 23.49 17.44 9.55
C PRO A 113 23.73 16.28 8.57
N THR A 114 23.97 16.59 7.29
CA THR A 114 24.07 15.61 6.20
C THR A 114 25.11 14.52 6.47
N GLU A 115 26.23 14.88 7.07
CA GLU A 115 27.32 13.98 7.47
C GLU A 115 26.92 12.95 8.54
N GLU A 116 25.87 13.23 9.33
CA GLU A 116 25.36 12.32 10.34
C GLU A 116 24.25 11.39 9.81
N ILE A 117 23.51 11.80 8.77
CA ILE A 117 22.28 11.12 8.34
C ILE A 117 22.54 9.65 8.02
N TRP A 118 23.52 9.34 7.16
CA TRP A 118 23.80 7.95 6.76
C TRP A 118 24.29 7.09 7.91
N SER A 119 25.06 7.66 8.85
CA SER A 119 25.48 6.95 10.06
C SER A 119 24.28 6.59 10.94
N ARG A 120 23.30 7.50 11.08
CA ARG A 120 22.05 7.22 11.80
C ARG A 120 21.19 6.18 11.08
N VAL A 121 21.07 6.26 9.75
CA VAL A 121 20.35 5.29 8.91
C VAL A 121 20.90 3.88 9.13
N GLU A 122 22.21 3.70 8.96
CA GLU A 122 22.86 2.40 9.14
C GLU A 122 22.73 1.90 10.58
N SER A 123 22.90 2.78 11.57
CA SER A 123 22.73 2.42 12.98
C SER A 123 21.30 1.93 13.27
N ALA A 124 20.29 2.63 12.79
CA ALA A 124 18.89 2.28 13.00
C ALA A 124 18.52 0.94 12.33
N LEU A 125 18.95 0.73 11.08
CA LEU A 125 18.75 -0.51 10.35
C LEU A 125 19.41 -1.72 11.04
N ASN A 126 20.62 -1.52 11.56
CA ASN A 126 21.33 -2.53 12.35
C ASN A 126 20.59 -2.87 13.66
N GLN A 127 20.08 -1.87 14.38
CA GLN A 127 19.35 -2.09 15.64
C GLN A 127 18.09 -2.94 15.44
N VAL A 128 17.36 -2.72 14.34
CA VAL A 128 16.17 -3.52 14.00
C VAL A 128 16.51 -4.82 13.25
N GLY A 129 17.77 -5.05 12.89
CA GLY A 129 18.21 -6.24 12.15
C GLY A 129 17.71 -6.30 10.70
N LEU A 130 17.42 -5.16 10.07
CA LEU A 130 17.03 -5.08 8.66
C LEU A 130 18.28 -4.86 7.80
N LEU A 131 19.01 -5.95 7.53
CA LEU A 131 20.31 -5.95 6.87
C LEU A 131 20.18 -6.13 5.35
N LEU A 132 19.51 -5.19 4.69
CA LEU A 132 19.37 -5.15 3.23
C LEU A 132 20.13 -3.95 2.65
N PRO A 133 20.51 -3.97 1.36
CA PRO A 133 21.09 -2.81 0.69
C PRO A 133 20.20 -1.57 0.81
N LEU A 134 20.80 -0.38 0.95
CA LEU A 134 20.07 0.88 1.12
C LEU A 134 19.20 1.23 -0.09
N ASP A 135 19.62 0.84 -1.29
CA ASP A 135 18.90 1.02 -2.55
C ASP A 135 17.82 -0.06 -2.79
N HIS A 136 17.64 -0.99 -1.86
CA HIS A 136 16.61 -2.02 -1.98
C HIS A 136 15.21 -1.38 -2.00
N PRO A 137 14.35 -1.72 -2.98
CA PRO A 137 13.00 -1.18 -3.07
C PRO A 137 12.11 -1.54 -1.87
N THR A 138 11.35 -0.57 -1.35
CA THR A 138 10.46 -0.76 -0.19
C THR A 138 9.21 -1.59 -0.51
N ASP A 139 8.77 -1.60 -1.77
CA ASP A 139 7.63 -2.38 -2.26
C ASP A 139 7.89 -3.90 -2.27
N LYS A 140 9.17 -4.32 -2.29
CA LYS A 140 9.61 -5.72 -2.28
C LYS A 140 9.76 -6.32 -0.88
N LEU A 141 9.55 -5.53 0.17
CA LEU A 141 9.68 -5.99 1.56
C LEU A 141 8.47 -6.83 2.00
N SER A 142 8.71 -7.84 2.84
CA SER A 142 7.64 -8.54 3.57
C SER A 142 7.01 -7.64 4.64
N GLY A 143 5.82 -7.97 5.14
CA GLY A 143 5.16 -7.20 6.21
C GLY A 143 6.05 -6.98 7.44
N GLY A 144 6.70 -8.04 7.94
CA GLY A 144 7.64 -7.94 9.07
C GLY A 144 8.93 -7.18 8.75
N GLN A 145 9.37 -7.14 7.48
CA GLN A 145 10.46 -6.27 7.05
C GLN A 145 10.02 -4.80 7.00
N LYS A 146 8.81 -4.51 6.50
CA LYS A 146 8.24 -3.16 6.47
C LYS A 146 8.03 -2.61 7.88
N GLN A 147 7.58 -3.44 8.82
CA GLN A 147 7.46 -3.04 10.23
C GLN A 147 8.81 -2.67 10.84
N ARG A 148 9.86 -3.46 10.58
CA ARG A 148 11.22 -3.15 11.04
C ARG A 148 11.78 -1.91 10.34
N LEU A 149 11.44 -1.67 9.07
CA LEU A 149 11.77 -0.43 8.37
C LEU A 149 11.11 0.78 9.05
N ALA A 150 9.83 0.67 9.42
CA ALA A 150 9.12 1.73 10.15
C ALA A 150 9.75 2.02 11.52
N LEU A 151 10.16 0.97 12.26
CA LEU A 151 10.95 1.10 13.48
C LEU A 151 12.28 1.82 13.22
N ALA A 152 13.04 1.43 12.19
CA ALA A 152 14.30 2.08 11.86
C ALA A 152 14.10 3.56 11.50
N ALA A 153 13.10 3.88 10.70
CA ALA A 153 12.77 5.27 10.33
C ALA A 153 12.39 6.11 11.56
N ALA A 154 11.66 5.53 12.51
CA ALA A 154 11.36 6.21 13.78
C ALA A 154 12.62 6.42 14.64
N LEU A 155 13.50 5.40 14.73
CA LEU A 155 14.71 5.45 15.54
C LEU A 155 15.79 6.38 14.99
N ALA A 156 15.91 6.52 13.66
CA ALA A 156 16.93 7.37 13.05
C ALA A 156 16.79 8.84 13.45
N MET A 157 15.58 9.26 13.84
CA MET A 157 15.29 10.58 14.42
C MET A 157 15.94 10.79 15.81
N HIS A 158 16.42 9.72 16.45
CA HIS A 158 16.84 9.67 17.86
C HIS A 158 15.76 10.17 18.84
N PRO A 159 14.57 9.55 18.84
CA PRO A 159 13.49 9.94 19.73
C PRO A 159 13.82 9.63 21.20
N GLN A 160 13.22 10.39 22.12
CA GLN A 160 13.26 10.09 23.56
C GLN A 160 12.09 9.22 24.01
N VAL A 161 10.97 9.26 23.28
CA VAL A 161 9.79 8.41 23.50
C VAL A 161 9.46 7.69 22.20
N LEU A 162 9.37 6.36 22.25
CA LEU A 162 8.93 5.53 21.14
C LEU A 162 7.51 5.03 21.40
N LEU A 163 6.59 5.45 20.54
CA LEU A 163 5.20 5.04 20.52
C LEU A 163 4.99 3.93 19.50
N LEU A 164 4.40 2.83 19.92
CA LEU A 164 4.16 1.66 19.09
C LEU A 164 2.66 1.31 19.13
N ASP A 165 1.96 1.50 18.02
CA ASP A 165 0.54 1.15 17.88
C ASP A 165 0.40 -0.24 17.25
N GLU A 166 0.18 -1.27 18.07
CA GLU A 166 0.09 -2.68 17.71
C GLU A 166 1.20 -3.13 16.74
N PRO A 167 2.48 -3.06 17.15
CA PRO A 167 3.60 -3.27 16.25
C PRO A 167 3.70 -4.69 15.70
N THR A 168 2.96 -5.64 16.26
CA THR A 168 2.88 -7.02 15.77
C THR A 168 1.56 -7.35 15.08
N ALA A 169 0.67 -6.35 14.92
CA ALA A 169 -0.51 -6.50 14.11
C ALA A 169 -0.12 -6.89 12.68
N ASN A 170 -0.91 -7.78 12.12
CA ASN A 170 -0.77 -8.23 10.76
C ASN A 170 0.59 -8.91 10.39
N LEU A 171 1.28 -9.51 11.36
CA LEU A 171 2.52 -10.28 11.13
C LEU A 171 2.36 -11.79 11.38
N ASP A 172 3.14 -12.61 10.67
CA ASP A 172 3.28 -14.05 10.97
C ASP A 172 4.17 -14.29 12.20
N PRO A 173 4.19 -15.50 12.79
CA PRO A 173 4.92 -15.77 14.03
C PRO A 173 6.42 -15.44 13.95
N ASP A 174 7.06 -15.73 12.82
CA ASP A 174 8.47 -15.37 12.58
C ASP A 174 8.65 -13.84 12.54
N GLY A 175 7.73 -13.12 11.88
CA GLY A 175 7.71 -11.66 11.85
C GLY A 175 7.51 -11.06 13.24
N VAL A 176 6.58 -11.59 14.03
CA VAL A 176 6.35 -11.21 15.43
C VAL A 176 7.61 -11.38 16.26
N PHE A 177 8.28 -12.53 16.15
CA PHE A 177 9.53 -12.81 16.86
C PHE A 177 10.62 -11.78 16.50
N LEU A 178 10.84 -11.53 15.20
CA LEU A 178 11.86 -10.59 14.75
C LEU A 178 11.59 -9.15 15.17
N VAL A 179 10.31 -8.72 15.18
CA VAL A 179 9.91 -7.38 15.63
C VAL A 179 10.03 -7.26 17.15
N ARG A 180 9.62 -8.28 17.90
CA ARG A 180 9.80 -8.34 19.36
C ARG A 180 11.26 -8.25 19.77
N GLU A 181 12.13 -8.99 19.08
CA GLU A 181 13.58 -8.93 19.30
C GLU A 181 14.16 -7.54 19.02
N ALA A 182 13.72 -6.90 17.93
CA ALA A 182 14.11 -5.52 17.64
C ALA A 182 13.68 -4.56 18.75
N ILE A 183 12.42 -4.63 19.20
CA ILE A 183 11.90 -3.78 20.28
C ILE A 183 12.58 -4.06 21.60
N SER A 184 12.90 -5.31 21.93
CA SER A 184 13.67 -5.67 23.12
C SER A 184 15.06 -5.01 23.12
N ARG A 185 15.79 -5.06 21.99
CA ARG A 185 17.07 -4.37 21.84
C ARG A 185 16.96 -2.86 21.97
N ILE A 186 15.91 -2.28 21.38
CA ILE A 186 15.64 -0.84 21.46
C ILE A 186 15.34 -0.43 22.91
N ALA A 187 14.46 -1.16 23.59
CA ALA A 187 14.09 -0.89 24.98
C ALA A 187 15.31 -0.96 25.93
N ALA A 188 16.25 -1.87 25.65
CA ALA A 188 17.50 -1.99 26.40
C ALA A 188 18.43 -0.76 26.28
N THR A 189 18.20 0.15 25.33
CA THR A 189 18.98 1.39 25.19
C THR A 189 18.64 2.45 26.25
N GLY A 190 17.52 2.31 26.96
CA GLY A 190 17.03 3.29 27.94
C GLY A 190 16.04 4.33 27.38
N ILE A 191 15.55 4.13 26.15
CA ILE A 191 14.46 4.93 25.57
C ILE A 191 13.13 4.62 26.26
N THR A 192 12.28 5.63 26.47
CA THR A 192 10.91 5.43 26.96
C THR A 192 10.09 4.74 25.87
N VAL A 193 9.40 3.64 26.20
CA VAL A 193 8.55 2.91 25.24
C VAL A 193 7.12 2.91 25.72
N ILE A 194 6.19 3.36 24.88
CA ILE A 194 4.74 3.26 25.14
C ILE A 194 4.13 2.44 24.01
N MET A 195 3.64 1.25 24.34
CA MET A 195 3.12 0.29 23.38
C MET A 195 1.65 0.04 23.60
N VAL A 196 0.85 0.16 22.54
CA VAL A 196 -0.53 -0.32 22.51
C VAL A 196 -0.54 -1.71 21.91
N GLU A 197 -1.10 -2.68 22.62
CA GLU A 197 -1.23 -4.06 22.14
C GLU A 197 -2.48 -4.73 22.72
N HIS A 198 -3.04 -5.67 21.95
CA HIS A 198 -4.14 -6.51 22.41
C HIS A 198 -3.68 -7.93 22.77
N ARG A 199 -2.42 -8.29 22.43
CA ARG A 199 -1.78 -9.57 22.76
C ARG A 199 -0.78 -9.42 23.90
N VAL A 200 -1.27 -9.55 25.13
CA VAL A 200 -0.48 -9.27 26.34
C VAL A 200 0.71 -10.23 26.51
N GLU A 201 0.53 -11.49 26.12
CA GLU A 201 1.54 -12.55 26.32
C GLU A 201 2.91 -12.21 25.75
N ALA A 202 2.93 -11.68 24.52
CA ALA A 202 4.17 -11.39 23.81
C ALA A 202 5.02 -10.27 24.46
N TRP A 203 4.43 -9.46 25.33
CA TRP A 203 5.03 -8.22 25.83
C TRP A 203 5.11 -8.12 27.34
N SER A 204 4.32 -8.92 28.06
CA SER A 204 4.18 -8.82 29.52
C SER A 204 5.49 -8.96 30.29
N ASP A 205 6.48 -9.66 29.74
CA ASP A 205 7.82 -9.83 30.32
C ASP A 205 8.77 -8.66 30.04
N LEU A 206 8.49 -7.87 29.01
CA LEU A 206 9.30 -6.72 28.59
C LEU A 206 8.81 -5.39 29.20
N MET A 207 7.54 -5.30 29.60
CA MET A 207 6.88 -4.05 30.00
C MET A 207 6.80 -3.90 31.53
N ASP A 208 7.22 -2.75 32.04
CA ASP A 208 7.30 -2.47 33.49
C ASP A 208 5.92 -2.21 34.10
N ARG A 209 5.09 -1.46 33.37
CA ARG A 209 3.80 -0.95 33.82
C ARG A 209 2.71 -1.17 32.77
N MET A 210 1.50 -1.47 33.23
CA MET A 210 0.32 -1.66 32.39
C MET A 210 -0.74 -0.60 32.71
N ILE A 211 -1.25 0.03 31.66
CA ILE A 211 -2.40 0.93 31.70
C ILE A 211 -3.56 0.26 30.98
N VAL A 212 -4.71 0.13 31.64
CA VAL A 212 -5.93 -0.46 31.05
C VAL A 212 -6.89 0.67 30.70
N MET A 213 -7.31 0.73 29.43
CA MET A 213 -8.28 1.69 28.93
C MET A 213 -9.60 1.03 28.56
N GLU A 214 -10.71 1.56 29.07
CA GLU A 214 -12.07 1.15 28.74
C GLU A 214 -12.94 2.39 28.53
N GLU A 215 -13.74 2.41 27.45
CA GLU A 215 -14.66 3.52 27.11
C GLU A 215 -14.02 4.92 27.18
N GLY A 216 -12.76 5.04 26.73
CA GLY A 216 -12.02 6.30 26.72
C GLY A 216 -11.44 6.72 28.07
N LYS A 217 -11.50 5.88 29.10
CA LYS A 217 -10.99 6.16 30.46
C LYS A 217 -9.91 5.17 30.87
N ILE A 218 -8.98 5.64 31.70
CA ILE A 218 -8.01 4.76 32.37
C ILE A 218 -8.70 4.11 33.58
N VAL A 219 -8.83 2.79 33.54
CA VAL A 219 -9.51 2.02 34.60
C VAL A 219 -8.55 1.27 35.52
N ALA A 220 -7.30 1.09 35.09
CA ALA A 220 -6.23 0.53 35.90
C ALA A 220 -4.88 1.08 35.44
N ASP A 221 -3.97 1.24 36.39
CA ASP A 221 -2.63 1.74 36.15
C ASP A 221 -1.69 1.19 37.25
N GLY A 222 -0.67 0.43 36.88
CA GLY A 222 0.28 -0.14 37.84
C GLY A 222 1.23 -1.17 37.25
N PRO A 223 2.07 -1.83 38.07
CA PRO A 223 3.03 -2.80 37.59
C PRO A 223 2.37 -3.92 36.78
N THR A 224 2.94 -4.26 35.61
CA THR A 224 2.34 -5.17 34.63
C THR A 224 1.83 -6.47 35.24
N HIS A 225 2.66 -7.13 36.07
CA HIS A 225 2.31 -8.40 36.72
C HIS A 225 1.15 -8.27 37.72
N GLN A 226 1.02 -7.14 38.41
CA GLN A 226 -0.04 -6.91 39.41
C GLN A 226 -1.37 -6.64 38.71
N VAL A 227 -1.36 -5.78 37.69
CA VAL A 227 -2.57 -5.47 36.91
C VAL A 227 -3.05 -6.71 36.17
N LEU A 228 -2.14 -7.45 35.52
CA LEU A 228 -2.47 -8.66 34.79
C LEU A 228 -3.05 -9.76 35.68
N SER A 229 -2.51 -9.96 36.88
CA SER A 229 -3.04 -10.95 37.83
C SER A 229 -4.37 -10.53 38.44
N ALA A 230 -4.54 -9.25 38.77
CA ALA A 230 -5.78 -8.75 39.39
C ALA A 230 -6.96 -8.63 38.42
N ARG A 231 -6.70 -8.48 37.11
CA ARG A 231 -7.74 -8.21 36.10
C ARG A 231 -7.76 -9.19 34.94
N ARG A 232 -7.14 -10.37 35.09
CA ARG A 232 -7.02 -11.38 34.04
C ARG A 232 -8.36 -11.70 33.37
N GLU A 233 -9.38 -12.04 34.16
CA GLU A 233 -10.69 -12.43 33.67
C GLU A 233 -11.41 -11.26 33.02
N VAL A 234 -11.41 -10.08 33.67
CA VAL A 234 -12.04 -8.86 33.16
C VAL A 234 -11.44 -8.43 31.81
N LEU A 235 -10.12 -8.47 31.69
CA LEU A 235 -9.42 -8.16 30.43
C LEU A 235 -9.80 -9.15 29.33
N ALA A 236 -9.87 -10.44 29.64
CA ALA A 236 -10.25 -11.47 28.68
C ALA A 236 -11.73 -11.38 28.25
N GLU A 237 -12.62 -11.00 29.16
CA GLU A 237 -14.04 -10.70 28.88
C GLU A 237 -14.19 -9.42 28.04
N ALA A 238 -13.32 -8.43 28.25
CA ALA A 238 -13.24 -7.22 27.43
C ALA A 238 -12.61 -7.46 26.04
N GLY A 239 -12.16 -8.68 25.72
CA GLY A 239 -11.63 -9.03 24.40
C GLY A 239 -10.10 -8.92 24.26
N VAL A 240 -9.36 -8.67 25.35
CA VAL A 240 -7.90 -8.69 25.35
C VAL A 240 -7.39 -10.14 25.37
N TRP A 241 -6.32 -10.44 24.63
CA TRP A 241 -5.67 -11.75 24.68
C TRP A 241 -4.74 -11.83 25.88
N VAL A 242 -5.15 -12.62 26.88
CA VAL A 242 -4.46 -12.77 28.16
C VAL A 242 -3.90 -14.18 28.30
N PRO A 243 -2.64 -14.35 28.76
CA PRO A 243 -2.04 -15.67 28.96
C PRO A 243 -2.84 -16.57 29.89
N GLY A 244 -2.96 -17.85 29.52
CA GLY A 244 -3.54 -18.90 30.36
C GLY A 244 -5.08 -18.90 30.46
N VAL A 245 -5.77 -18.00 29.76
CA VAL A 245 -7.23 -18.02 29.66
C VAL A 245 -7.64 -18.94 28.51
N PRO A 246 -8.32 -20.08 28.77
CA PRO A 246 -8.66 -21.03 27.72
C PRO A 246 -9.64 -20.43 26.71
N LEU A 247 -9.58 -20.95 25.49
CA LEU A 247 -10.58 -20.69 24.46
C LEU A 247 -11.76 -21.66 24.61
N PRO A 248 -12.98 -21.25 24.27
CA PRO A 248 -14.19 -22.06 24.48
C PRO A 248 -14.37 -23.19 23.45
N PHE A 249 -13.30 -23.58 22.73
CA PHE A 249 -13.35 -24.54 21.65
C PHE A 249 -12.43 -25.73 21.92
N SER A 250 -12.98 -26.93 21.79
CA SER A 250 -12.17 -28.16 21.76
C SER A 250 -11.43 -28.29 20.44
N THR A 251 -10.28 -28.98 20.48
CA THR A 251 -9.51 -29.33 19.30
C THR A 251 -10.32 -30.21 18.35
N CYS A 252 -10.29 -29.90 17.06
CA CYS A 252 -10.95 -30.73 16.06
C CYS A 252 -10.18 -32.05 15.84
N SER A 253 -10.93 -33.12 15.56
CA SER A 253 -10.35 -34.39 15.17
C SER A 253 -10.18 -34.46 13.65
N PRO A 254 -9.14 -35.14 13.14
CA PRO A 254 -8.96 -35.28 11.71
C PRO A 254 -10.15 -35.96 11.03
N ARG A 255 -10.59 -35.43 9.88
CA ARG A 255 -11.69 -35.97 9.09
C ARG A 255 -11.31 -36.09 7.62
N SER A 256 -11.84 -37.11 6.94
CA SER A 256 -11.74 -37.27 5.50
C SER A 256 -13.13 -37.51 4.90
N GLY A 257 -13.28 -37.18 3.62
CA GLY A 257 -14.53 -37.29 2.89
C GLY A 257 -14.31 -37.52 1.39
N PRO A 258 -15.38 -37.58 0.59
CA PRO A 258 -15.27 -37.63 -0.86
C PRO A 258 -14.62 -36.33 -1.36
N ILE A 259 -13.85 -36.41 -2.45
CA ILE A 259 -13.13 -35.25 -2.99
C ILE A 259 -14.14 -34.32 -3.69
N VAL A 260 -14.18 -33.07 -3.28
CA VAL A 260 -14.99 -32.02 -3.91
C VAL A 260 -14.19 -31.18 -4.90
N LEU A 261 -12.91 -30.92 -4.63
CA LEU A 261 -12.04 -30.12 -5.49
C LEU A 261 -10.67 -30.79 -5.61
N ARG A 262 -10.17 -30.90 -6.85
CA ARG A 262 -8.83 -31.38 -7.15
C ARG A 262 -7.99 -30.32 -7.83
N ALA A 263 -6.80 -30.05 -7.31
CA ALA A 263 -5.78 -29.26 -7.98
C ALA A 263 -4.61 -30.18 -8.34
N HIS A 264 -4.22 -30.22 -9.62
CA HIS A 264 -3.17 -31.13 -10.11
C HIS A 264 -2.06 -30.35 -10.83
N GLY A 265 -0.86 -30.33 -10.24
CA GLY A 265 0.33 -29.71 -10.80
C GLY A 265 0.17 -28.21 -11.06
N VAL A 266 -0.62 -27.52 -10.24
CA VAL A 266 -1.02 -26.14 -10.48
C VAL A 266 0.14 -25.19 -10.23
N SER A 267 0.40 -24.31 -11.19
CA SER A 267 1.26 -23.14 -11.01
C SER A 267 0.40 -21.91 -10.79
N ILE A 268 0.64 -21.20 -9.69
CA ILE A 268 -0.15 -20.05 -9.24
C ILE A 268 0.65 -18.75 -9.37
N GLY A 269 -0.01 -17.64 -9.67
CA GLY A 269 0.65 -16.35 -9.79
C GLY A 269 -0.23 -15.23 -10.32
N TYR A 270 0.23 -13.99 -10.17
CA TYR A 270 -0.39 -12.81 -10.78
C TYR A 270 0.20 -12.60 -12.17
N ASP A 271 1.18 -11.71 -12.34
CA ASP A 271 1.94 -11.58 -13.59
C ASP A 271 3.06 -12.62 -13.68
N THR A 272 3.72 -12.88 -12.55
CA THR A 272 4.78 -13.86 -12.40
C THR A 272 4.29 -15.09 -11.64
N VAL A 273 4.92 -16.23 -11.90
CA VAL A 273 4.66 -17.46 -11.14
C VAL A 273 5.19 -17.29 -9.72
N VAL A 274 4.29 -17.43 -8.75
CA VAL A 274 4.62 -17.38 -7.32
C VAL A 274 5.08 -18.75 -6.84
N ARG A 275 4.37 -19.81 -7.24
CA ARG A 275 4.67 -21.21 -6.88
C ARG A 275 4.23 -22.14 -8.01
N SER A 276 5.00 -23.20 -8.23
CA SER A 276 4.72 -24.21 -9.27
C SER A 276 4.39 -25.56 -8.67
N ASN A 277 3.69 -26.39 -9.45
CA ASN A 277 3.46 -27.81 -9.16
C ASN A 277 2.75 -28.09 -7.81
N VAL A 278 1.71 -27.31 -7.50
CA VAL A 278 0.86 -27.54 -6.33
C VAL A 278 -0.18 -28.61 -6.67
N THR A 279 -0.16 -29.72 -5.94
CA THR A 279 -1.16 -30.79 -6.05
C THR A 279 -1.82 -31.01 -4.69
N LEU A 280 -3.15 -30.90 -4.63
CA LEU A 280 -3.93 -31.15 -3.42
C LEU A 280 -5.36 -31.56 -3.77
N ASP A 281 -5.94 -32.43 -2.95
CA ASP A 281 -7.34 -32.87 -3.03
C ASP A 281 -8.07 -32.38 -1.75
N LEU A 282 -9.23 -31.73 -1.93
CA LEU A 282 -10.05 -31.22 -0.83
C LEU A 282 -11.31 -32.06 -0.68
N SER A 283 -11.65 -32.40 0.55
CA SER A 283 -12.80 -33.26 0.87
C SER A 283 -14.07 -32.43 1.12
N GLU A 284 -15.22 -32.95 0.67
CA GLU A 284 -16.53 -32.35 0.90
C GLU A 284 -16.88 -32.35 2.40
N GLY A 285 -17.37 -31.21 2.90
CA GLY A 285 -17.82 -31.05 4.28
C GLY A 285 -16.71 -31.17 5.33
N VAL A 286 -15.44 -31.12 4.90
CA VAL A 286 -14.26 -31.10 5.78
C VAL A 286 -13.72 -29.68 5.87
N SER A 287 -13.34 -29.27 7.07
CA SER A 287 -12.63 -28.01 7.30
C SER A 287 -11.11 -28.19 7.14
N THR A 288 -10.57 -27.67 6.04
CA THR A 288 -9.15 -27.76 5.69
C THR A 288 -8.41 -26.45 5.95
N CYS A 289 -7.35 -26.49 6.76
CA CYS A 289 -6.43 -25.37 6.98
C CYS A 289 -5.20 -25.49 6.07
N ILE A 290 -4.94 -24.47 5.26
CA ILE A 290 -3.73 -24.32 4.45
C ILE A 290 -2.75 -23.41 5.21
N THR A 291 -1.61 -23.97 5.60
CA THR A 291 -0.61 -23.31 6.44
C THR A 291 0.72 -23.13 5.68
N GLY A 292 1.64 -22.35 6.26
CA GLY A 292 2.98 -22.10 5.72
C GLY A 292 3.45 -20.68 5.97
N ALA A 293 4.75 -20.40 5.79
CA ALA A 293 5.32 -19.07 6.00
C ALA A 293 4.69 -17.99 5.08
N ASN A 294 4.86 -16.71 5.39
CA ASN A 294 4.44 -15.64 4.49
C ASN A 294 5.22 -15.66 3.17
N GLY A 295 4.56 -15.23 2.09
CA GLY A 295 5.14 -15.25 0.75
C GLY A 295 5.26 -16.63 0.08
N THR A 296 4.84 -17.72 0.75
CA THR A 296 4.79 -19.09 0.17
C THR A 296 3.71 -19.28 -0.91
N GLY A 297 2.81 -18.29 -1.04
CA GLY A 297 1.74 -18.27 -2.04
C GLY A 297 0.36 -18.68 -1.53
N LYS A 298 0.12 -18.74 -0.20
CA LYS A 298 -1.17 -19.16 0.39
C LYS A 298 -2.38 -18.37 -0.15
N THR A 299 -2.35 -17.04 -0.04
CA THR A 299 -3.40 -16.16 -0.59
C THR A 299 -3.57 -16.33 -2.10
N THR A 300 -2.46 -16.43 -2.85
CA THR A 300 -2.52 -16.68 -4.30
C THR A 300 -3.18 -18.02 -4.60
N LEU A 301 -2.90 -19.07 -3.80
CA LEU A 301 -3.53 -20.38 -3.93
C LEU A 301 -5.02 -20.31 -3.61
N ALA A 302 -5.41 -19.67 -2.50
CA ALA A 302 -6.81 -19.46 -2.15
C ALA A 302 -7.59 -18.73 -3.26
N LEU A 303 -7.03 -17.66 -3.81
CA LEU A 303 -7.65 -16.94 -4.94
C LEU A 303 -7.77 -17.79 -6.21
N THR A 304 -6.79 -18.67 -6.46
CA THR A 304 -6.83 -19.59 -7.62
C THR A 304 -7.86 -20.69 -7.42
N LEU A 305 -7.91 -21.31 -6.23
CA LEU A 305 -8.93 -22.29 -5.84
C LEU A 305 -10.34 -21.69 -5.90
N ALA A 306 -10.47 -20.40 -5.55
CA ALA A 306 -11.73 -19.67 -5.64
C ALA A 306 -12.15 -19.27 -7.08
N GLY A 307 -11.36 -19.61 -8.11
CA GLY A 307 -11.63 -19.21 -9.50
C GLY A 307 -11.45 -17.71 -9.77
N LEU A 308 -10.82 -16.97 -8.86
CA LEU A 308 -10.59 -15.53 -8.97
C LEU A 308 -9.28 -15.18 -9.66
N LEU A 309 -8.35 -16.14 -9.71
CA LEU A 309 -7.15 -16.12 -10.53
C LEU A 309 -7.11 -17.35 -11.44
N PRO A 310 -6.71 -17.20 -12.72
CA PRO A 310 -6.46 -18.34 -13.58
C PRO A 310 -5.17 -19.05 -13.16
N THR A 311 -5.11 -20.35 -13.38
CA THR A 311 -3.86 -21.10 -13.27
C THR A 311 -2.86 -20.67 -14.35
N LYS A 312 -1.56 -20.68 -14.03
CA LYS A 312 -0.48 -20.45 -15.01
C LYS A 312 -0.07 -21.74 -15.73
N ALA A 313 -0.23 -22.88 -15.05
CA ALA A 313 -0.07 -24.23 -15.56
C ALA A 313 -0.84 -25.19 -14.64
N GLY A 314 -1.05 -26.42 -15.08
CA GLY A 314 -1.87 -27.41 -14.36
C GLY A 314 -3.37 -27.14 -14.49
N ALA A 315 -4.18 -27.88 -13.72
CA ALA A 315 -5.64 -27.78 -13.77
C ALA A 315 -6.25 -27.84 -12.38
N ILE A 316 -7.35 -27.11 -12.20
CA ILE A 316 -8.28 -27.24 -11.07
C ILE A 316 -9.57 -27.84 -11.60
N ASP A 317 -10.08 -28.85 -10.92
CA ASP A 317 -11.34 -29.51 -11.24
C ASP A 317 -12.30 -29.41 -10.06
N LEU A 318 -13.43 -28.75 -10.31
CA LEU A 318 -14.60 -28.70 -9.44
C LEU A 318 -15.83 -28.89 -10.34
N ASP A 319 -16.66 -29.89 -10.07
CA ASP A 319 -17.80 -30.25 -10.93
C ASP A 319 -17.43 -30.42 -12.42
N GLY A 320 -16.24 -30.96 -12.74
CA GLY A 320 -15.79 -31.29 -14.09
C GLY A 320 -15.16 -30.13 -14.87
N SER A 321 -14.90 -28.98 -14.24
CA SER A 321 -14.32 -27.81 -14.91
C SER A 321 -13.56 -26.89 -13.96
N ASP A 322 -12.71 -26.01 -14.52
CA ASP A 322 -11.98 -25.01 -13.74
C ASP A 322 -12.94 -23.87 -13.29
N PRO A 323 -13.05 -23.57 -11.98
CA PRO A 323 -13.86 -22.45 -11.48
C PRO A 323 -13.53 -21.10 -12.13
N ALA A 324 -12.28 -20.88 -12.56
CA ALA A 324 -11.86 -19.65 -13.23
C ALA A 324 -12.54 -19.44 -14.59
N SER A 325 -13.09 -20.51 -15.20
CA SER A 325 -13.86 -20.44 -16.45
C SER A 325 -15.34 -20.10 -16.24
N TRP A 326 -15.84 -20.14 -15.01
CA TRP A 326 -17.26 -19.91 -14.72
C TRP A 326 -17.64 -18.43 -14.75
N ASP A 327 -18.93 -18.19 -15.03
CA ASP A 327 -19.51 -16.88 -14.85
C ASP A 327 -19.61 -16.51 -13.36
N ALA A 328 -19.69 -15.20 -13.07
CA ALA A 328 -19.70 -14.73 -11.70
C ALA A 328 -20.92 -15.24 -10.89
N PRO A 329 -22.14 -15.31 -11.44
CA PRO A 329 -23.30 -15.83 -10.70
C PRO A 329 -23.16 -17.31 -10.31
N ARG A 330 -22.67 -18.19 -11.19
CA ARG A 330 -22.39 -19.60 -10.84
C ARG A 330 -21.31 -19.66 -9.78
N LEU A 331 -20.20 -18.94 -9.98
CA LEU A 331 -19.09 -18.92 -9.04
C LEU A 331 -19.55 -18.54 -7.63
N ALA A 332 -20.29 -17.44 -7.49
CA ALA A 332 -20.76 -16.92 -6.20
C ALA A 332 -21.85 -17.76 -5.51
N ARG A 333 -22.50 -18.69 -6.24
CA ARG A 333 -23.42 -19.67 -5.64
C ARG A 333 -22.70 -20.91 -5.16
N THR A 334 -21.57 -21.25 -5.76
CA THR A 334 -20.82 -22.47 -5.43
C THR A 334 -19.71 -22.20 -4.42
N ILE A 335 -18.98 -21.09 -4.58
CA ILE A 335 -17.80 -20.74 -3.78
C ILE A 335 -18.01 -19.35 -3.15
N GLY A 336 -18.00 -19.29 -1.82
CA GLY A 336 -17.86 -18.06 -1.05
C GLY A 336 -16.39 -17.74 -0.81
N MET A 337 -16.00 -16.47 -0.90
CA MET A 337 -14.64 -16.02 -0.61
C MET A 337 -14.67 -14.90 0.42
N VAL A 338 -13.87 -15.04 1.48
CA VAL A 338 -13.55 -13.98 2.43
C VAL A 338 -12.12 -13.52 2.20
N PHE A 339 -11.95 -12.26 1.82
CA PHE A 339 -10.66 -11.66 1.51
C PHE A 339 -9.94 -11.22 2.78
N GLN A 340 -8.60 -11.18 2.71
CA GLN A 340 -7.77 -10.67 3.80
C GLN A 340 -8.16 -9.24 4.19
N GLU A 341 -8.41 -8.34 3.24
CA GLU A 341 -8.98 -7.00 3.49
C GLU A 341 -10.52 -7.03 3.32
N PRO A 342 -11.31 -6.96 4.40
CA PRO A 342 -12.77 -7.03 4.35
C PRO A 342 -13.39 -5.98 3.44
N SER A 343 -12.78 -4.78 3.40
CA SER A 343 -13.36 -3.62 2.74
C SER A 343 -13.53 -3.81 1.23
N TYR A 344 -12.74 -4.70 0.60
CA TYR A 344 -12.88 -5.00 -0.83
C TYR A 344 -14.20 -5.67 -1.19
N GLN A 345 -14.87 -6.32 -0.23
CA GLN A 345 -16.14 -7.03 -0.46
C GLN A 345 -17.39 -6.13 -0.42
N PHE A 346 -17.26 -4.88 0.06
CA PHE A 346 -18.39 -3.98 0.23
C PHE A 346 -18.65 -3.16 -1.03
N LEU A 347 -19.88 -3.24 -1.54
CA LEU A 347 -20.30 -2.74 -2.84
C LEU A 347 -21.54 -1.85 -2.76
N THR A 348 -22.12 -1.66 -1.58
CA THR A 348 -23.39 -0.99 -1.33
C THR A 348 -23.25 0.08 -0.26
N GLN A 349 -24.28 0.90 -0.11
CA GLN A 349 -24.27 2.04 0.82
C GLN A 349 -24.70 1.69 2.25
N THR A 350 -25.23 0.49 2.49
CA THR A 350 -25.72 0.09 3.81
C THR A 350 -25.34 -1.35 4.13
N VAL A 351 -25.11 -1.67 5.40
CA VAL A 351 -24.84 -3.04 5.87
C VAL A 351 -25.94 -4.02 5.46
N ARG A 352 -27.22 -3.62 5.55
CA ARG A 352 -28.34 -4.47 5.11
C ARG A 352 -28.28 -4.77 3.61
N ALA A 353 -28.07 -3.73 2.79
CA ALA A 353 -27.98 -3.89 1.34
C ALA A 353 -26.82 -4.82 0.92
N GLU A 354 -25.74 -4.90 1.69
CA GLU A 354 -24.69 -5.89 1.44
C GLU A 354 -25.21 -7.33 1.53
N LEU A 355 -26.03 -7.63 2.51
CA LEU A 355 -26.55 -8.98 2.69
C LEU A 355 -27.66 -9.29 1.67
N GLU A 356 -28.47 -8.29 1.33
CA GLU A 356 -29.49 -8.42 0.27
C GLU A 356 -28.87 -8.59 -1.12
N LEU A 357 -27.60 -8.19 -1.30
CA LEU A 357 -26.90 -8.25 -2.57
C LEU A 357 -26.82 -9.70 -3.09
N GLY A 358 -27.55 -9.97 -4.16
CA GLY A 358 -27.65 -11.31 -4.75
C GLY A 358 -28.97 -12.04 -4.52
N GLY A 359 -29.96 -11.37 -3.92
CA GLY A 359 -31.32 -11.89 -3.77
C GLY A 359 -31.48 -12.84 -2.58
N ALA A 360 -30.73 -12.63 -1.50
CA ALA A 360 -30.98 -13.33 -0.25
C ALA A 360 -32.36 -12.99 0.30
N ALA A 361 -33.03 -13.98 0.88
CA ALA A 361 -34.34 -13.77 1.51
C ALA A 361 -34.19 -12.91 2.78
N ALA A 362 -35.22 -12.09 3.07
CA ALA A 362 -35.16 -11.09 4.14
C ALA A 362 -34.97 -11.72 5.53
N ASP A 363 -35.60 -12.87 5.79
CA ASP A 363 -35.43 -13.68 7.00
C ASP A 363 -33.98 -14.13 7.22
N ARG A 364 -33.32 -14.56 6.14
CA ARG A 364 -31.90 -14.93 6.18
C ARG A 364 -31.00 -13.72 6.43
N VAL A 365 -31.31 -12.57 5.82
CA VAL A 365 -30.57 -11.31 6.07
C VAL A 365 -30.70 -10.91 7.53
N ASP A 366 -31.91 -10.92 8.08
CA ASP A 366 -32.19 -10.59 9.47
C ASP A 366 -31.46 -11.54 10.43
N HIS A 367 -31.46 -12.84 10.13
CA HIS A 367 -30.71 -13.84 10.89
C HIS A 367 -29.20 -13.54 10.93
N PHE A 368 -28.57 -13.24 9.79
CA PHE A 368 -27.14 -12.89 9.78
C PHE A 368 -26.84 -11.57 10.50
N LEU A 369 -27.72 -10.56 10.38
CA LEU A 369 -27.58 -9.31 11.14
C LEU A 369 -27.62 -9.56 12.66
N GLU A 370 -28.50 -10.44 13.12
CA GLU A 370 -28.64 -10.80 14.53
C GLU A 370 -27.44 -11.61 15.04
N VAL A 371 -27.10 -12.72 14.37
CA VAL A 371 -26.00 -13.61 14.78
C VAL A 371 -24.66 -12.88 14.81
N LEU A 372 -24.45 -11.94 13.89
CA LEU A 372 -23.22 -11.16 13.81
C LEU A 372 -23.22 -9.88 14.65
N ARG A 373 -24.32 -9.62 15.37
CA ARG A 373 -24.55 -8.43 16.19
C ARG A 373 -24.42 -7.13 15.39
N LEU A 374 -24.86 -7.14 14.14
CA LEU A 374 -24.82 -5.99 13.22
C LEU A 374 -26.20 -5.32 13.02
N SER A 375 -27.26 -5.81 13.68
CA SER A 375 -28.63 -5.25 13.53
C SER A 375 -28.72 -3.75 13.80
N HIS A 376 -27.98 -3.24 14.79
CA HIS A 376 -27.94 -1.81 15.12
C HIS A 376 -27.21 -0.95 14.07
N LEU A 377 -26.43 -1.57 13.18
CA LEU A 377 -25.65 -0.92 12.12
C LEU A 377 -26.22 -1.19 10.73
N GLN A 378 -27.42 -1.77 10.63
CA GLN A 378 -28.01 -2.18 9.35
C GLN A 378 -28.12 -1.04 8.32
N GLN A 379 -28.29 0.21 8.76
CA GLN A 379 -28.35 1.41 7.91
C GLN A 379 -27.01 2.15 7.78
N ALA A 380 -25.98 1.73 8.53
CA ALA A 380 -24.68 2.35 8.46
C ALA A 380 -23.97 1.98 7.15
N HIS A 381 -23.05 2.84 6.71
CA HIS A 381 -22.22 2.55 5.56
C HIS A 381 -21.21 1.44 5.90
N PRO A 382 -21.02 0.39 5.08
CA PRO A 382 -20.09 -0.70 5.41
C PRO A 382 -18.65 -0.23 5.69
N LEU A 383 -18.19 0.80 4.98
CA LEU A 383 -16.84 1.37 5.20
C LEU A 383 -16.70 2.18 6.51
N SER A 384 -17.79 2.58 7.17
CA SER A 384 -17.73 3.28 8.46
C SER A 384 -17.69 2.34 9.67
N LEU A 385 -17.85 1.03 9.45
CA LEU A 385 -17.76 0.01 10.49
C LEU A 385 -16.33 -0.09 11.07
N SER A 386 -16.22 -0.53 12.33
CA SER A 386 -14.94 -0.91 12.93
C SER A 386 -14.32 -2.12 12.23
N GLY A 387 -13.02 -2.37 12.45
CA GLY A 387 -12.32 -3.51 11.82
C GLY A 387 -12.99 -4.87 12.09
N GLY A 388 -13.36 -5.14 13.34
CA GLY A 388 -14.04 -6.38 13.72
C GLY A 388 -15.46 -6.49 13.14
N GLU A 389 -16.22 -5.39 13.10
CA GLU A 389 -17.54 -5.36 12.44
C GLU A 389 -17.43 -5.58 10.94
N LYS A 390 -16.43 -4.98 10.27
CA LYS A 390 -16.15 -5.23 8.85
C LYS A 390 -15.83 -6.68 8.61
N ARG A 391 -15.00 -7.31 9.45
CA ARG A 391 -14.65 -8.73 9.31
C ARG A 391 -15.90 -9.61 9.44
N ARG A 392 -16.75 -9.38 10.45
CA ARG A 392 -18.02 -10.11 10.62
C ARG A 392 -18.93 -9.94 9.41
N LEU A 393 -19.08 -8.72 8.89
CA LEU A 393 -19.86 -8.46 7.68
C LEU A 393 -19.26 -9.16 6.45
N SER A 394 -17.95 -9.16 6.26
CA SER A 394 -17.34 -9.80 5.08
C SER A 394 -17.55 -11.32 5.09
N VAL A 395 -17.48 -11.95 6.26
CA VAL A 395 -17.84 -13.37 6.42
C VAL A 395 -19.31 -13.60 6.08
N ALA A 396 -20.22 -12.78 6.60
CA ALA A 396 -21.65 -12.82 6.25
C ALA A 396 -21.89 -12.76 4.75
N THR A 397 -21.24 -11.82 4.07
CA THR A 397 -21.41 -11.59 2.63
C THR A 397 -20.94 -12.75 1.76
N ALA A 398 -20.01 -13.57 2.25
CA ALA A 398 -19.56 -14.79 1.59
C ALA A 398 -20.53 -15.96 1.79
N LEU A 399 -21.26 -15.96 2.92
CA LEU A 399 -22.11 -17.07 3.37
C LEU A 399 -23.59 -16.91 3.04
N ILE A 400 -24.02 -15.68 2.74
CA ILE A 400 -25.43 -15.34 2.59
C ILE A 400 -26.12 -16.15 1.48
N ARG A 401 -25.37 -16.65 0.49
CA ARG A 401 -25.88 -17.47 -0.62
C ARG A 401 -25.83 -18.99 -0.39
N SER A 402 -25.45 -19.44 0.80
CA SER A 402 -25.26 -20.87 1.13
C SER A 402 -24.32 -21.58 0.15
N PRO A 403 -23.08 -21.09 -0.04
CA PRO A 403 -22.14 -21.73 -0.96
C PRO A 403 -21.78 -23.15 -0.49
N ARG A 404 -21.45 -24.03 -1.45
CA ARG A 404 -20.96 -25.40 -1.17
C ARG A 404 -19.57 -25.38 -0.54
N ILE A 405 -18.74 -24.43 -0.96
CA ILE A 405 -17.37 -24.24 -0.50
C ILE A 405 -17.20 -22.81 -0.01
N VAL A 406 -16.54 -22.61 1.12
CA VAL A 406 -16.15 -21.29 1.62
C VAL A 406 -14.64 -21.25 1.78
N ILE A 407 -14.00 -20.29 1.13
CA ILE A 407 -12.57 -20.03 1.25
C ILE A 407 -12.37 -18.77 2.10
N LEU A 408 -11.59 -18.90 3.17
CA LEU A 408 -11.33 -17.86 4.16
C LEU A 408 -9.83 -17.53 4.14
N ASP A 409 -9.46 -16.32 3.73
CA ASP A 409 -8.07 -15.87 3.71
C ASP A 409 -7.76 -15.02 4.95
N GLU A 410 -7.04 -15.62 5.91
CA GLU A 410 -6.66 -15.02 7.20
C GLU A 410 -7.85 -14.40 7.98
N PRO A 411 -8.92 -15.18 8.25
CA PRO A 411 -10.20 -14.63 8.75
C PRO A 411 -10.12 -14.07 10.17
N THR A 412 -9.15 -14.51 10.98
CA THR A 412 -8.99 -14.15 12.39
C THR A 412 -7.83 -13.20 12.66
N PHE A 413 -7.16 -12.75 11.61
CA PHE A 413 -5.97 -11.93 11.74
C PHE A 413 -6.26 -10.53 12.27
N GLY A 414 -5.44 -10.08 13.23
CA GLY A 414 -5.58 -8.77 13.88
C GLY A 414 -6.90 -8.56 14.64
N GLN A 415 -7.57 -9.64 15.06
CA GLN A 415 -8.84 -9.55 15.80
C GLN A 415 -8.62 -9.65 17.31
N ASP A 416 -9.44 -8.90 18.05
CA ASP A 416 -9.59 -9.08 19.49
C ASP A 416 -10.16 -10.47 19.82
N ARG A 417 -10.00 -10.90 21.07
CA ARG A 417 -10.39 -12.24 21.53
C ARG A 417 -11.88 -12.53 21.34
N ASN A 418 -12.75 -11.55 21.58
CA ASN A 418 -14.20 -11.74 21.48
C ASN A 418 -14.65 -11.86 20.04
N THR A 419 -14.13 -10.99 19.17
CA THR A 419 -14.38 -11.06 17.72
C THR A 419 -13.87 -12.38 17.15
N TRP A 420 -12.68 -12.82 17.57
CA TRP A 420 -12.13 -14.12 17.20
C TRP A 420 -13.05 -15.28 17.60
N ILE A 421 -13.52 -15.30 18.85
CA ILE A 421 -14.42 -16.36 19.35
C ILE A 421 -15.71 -16.38 18.55
N ALA A 422 -16.31 -15.23 18.29
CA ALA A 422 -17.54 -15.15 17.51
C ALA A 422 -17.36 -15.67 16.08
N LEU A 423 -16.23 -15.35 15.43
CA LEU A 423 -15.92 -15.82 14.08
C LEU A 423 -15.70 -17.33 14.03
N VAL A 424 -14.94 -17.88 14.98
CA VAL A 424 -14.70 -19.34 15.06
C VAL A 424 -15.99 -20.09 15.33
N ALA A 425 -16.83 -19.61 16.24
CA ALA A 425 -18.13 -20.21 16.51
C ALA A 425 -18.99 -20.28 15.24
N LEU A 426 -19.09 -19.17 14.50
CA LEU A 426 -19.81 -19.10 13.24
C LEU A 426 -19.28 -20.09 12.19
N ILE A 427 -17.95 -20.11 11.98
CA ILE A 427 -17.32 -21.00 11.00
C ILE A 427 -17.57 -22.47 11.37
N ARG A 428 -17.49 -22.82 12.66
CA ARG A 428 -17.80 -24.18 13.14
C ARG A 428 -19.26 -24.55 12.90
N THR A 429 -20.21 -23.64 13.13
CA THR A 429 -21.63 -23.87 12.83
C THR A 429 -21.81 -24.21 11.35
N ILE A 430 -21.20 -23.42 10.46
CA ILE A 430 -21.32 -23.63 9.00
C ILE A 430 -20.65 -24.93 8.54
N ALA A 431 -19.47 -25.25 9.09
CA ALA A 431 -18.83 -26.53 8.83
C ALA A 431 -19.70 -27.72 9.29
N SER A 432 -20.37 -27.59 10.45
CA SER A 432 -21.26 -28.63 10.97
C SER A 432 -22.54 -28.82 10.15
N GLU A 433 -22.97 -27.79 9.41
CA GLU A 433 -24.09 -27.86 8.45
C GLU A 433 -23.69 -28.53 7.13
N GLY A 434 -22.42 -28.92 6.95
CA GLY A 434 -21.92 -29.67 5.80
C GLY A 434 -21.25 -28.82 4.72
N THR A 435 -21.08 -27.51 4.94
CA THR A 435 -20.30 -26.66 4.03
C THR A 435 -18.81 -27.03 4.10
N THR A 436 -18.16 -27.13 2.94
CA THR A 436 -16.71 -27.34 2.88
C THR A 436 -15.99 -26.04 3.22
N VAL A 437 -15.10 -26.05 4.20
CA VAL A 437 -14.38 -24.85 4.66
C VAL A 437 -12.90 -24.98 4.32
N ILE A 438 -12.34 -23.97 3.66
CA ILE A 438 -10.92 -23.91 3.32
C ILE A 438 -10.37 -22.62 3.93
N CYS A 439 -9.44 -22.74 4.87
CA CYS A 439 -8.89 -21.58 5.57
C CYS A 439 -7.40 -21.45 5.29
N VAL A 440 -6.98 -20.31 4.77
CA VAL A 440 -5.58 -19.90 4.82
C VAL A 440 -5.35 -19.20 6.15
N THR A 441 -4.40 -19.69 6.93
CA THR A 441 -4.11 -19.15 8.26
C THR A 441 -2.76 -19.64 8.78
N HIS A 442 -2.17 -18.87 9.68
CA HIS A 442 -1.02 -19.25 10.50
C HIS A 442 -1.35 -19.23 12.01
N ASP A 443 -2.61 -19.00 12.36
CA ASP A 443 -3.06 -18.96 13.76
C ASP A 443 -3.27 -20.39 14.29
N GLU A 444 -2.35 -20.84 15.13
CA GLU A 444 -2.37 -22.17 15.74
C GLU A 444 -3.64 -22.43 16.56
N SER A 445 -4.14 -21.42 17.27
CA SER A 445 -5.38 -21.55 18.05
C SER A 445 -6.59 -21.76 17.14
N PHE A 446 -6.56 -21.14 15.96
CA PHE A 446 -7.61 -21.29 14.96
C PHE A 446 -7.53 -22.64 14.26
N ILE A 447 -6.32 -23.06 13.86
CA ILE A 447 -6.07 -24.40 13.29
C ILE A 447 -6.53 -25.47 14.27
N ALA A 448 -6.20 -25.34 15.55
CA ALA A 448 -6.65 -26.25 16.59
C ALA A 448 -8.19 -26.30 16.68
N ALA A 449 -8.86 -25.15 16.62
CA ALA A 449 -10.30 -25.05 16.82
C ALA A 449 -11.17 -25.52 15.64
N ILE A 450 -10.64 -25.52 14.40
CA ILE A 450 -11.41 -25.85 13.19
C ILE A 450 -10.72 -26.80 12.20
N GLY A 451 -9.42 -27.07 12.32
CA GLY A 451 -8.62 -27.77 11.31
C GLY A 451 -8.79 -29.28 11.36
N GLU A 452 -9.80 -29.80 10.67
CA GLU A 452 -10.02 -31.25 10.50
C GLU A 452 -9.06 -31.86 9.45
N SER A 453 -8.48 -31.04 8.60
CA SER A 453 -7.42 -31.42 7.66
C SER A 453 -6.41 -30.28 7.56
N ILE A 454 -5.12 -30.58 7.51
CA ILE A 454 -4.06 -29.57 7.45
C ILE A 454 -3.21 -29.83 6.21
N VAL A 455 -3.05 -28.79 5.39
CA VAL A 455 -2.18 -28.80 4.21
C VAL A 455 -1.07 -27.77 4.44
N GLU A 456 0.13 -28.25 4.71
CA GLU A 456 1.28 -27.39 4.89
C GLU A 456 1.97 -27.12 3.54
N LEU A 457 2.01 -25.84 3.16
CA LEU A 457 2.81 -25.40 2.03
C LEU A 457 4.26 -25.26 2.48
N GLY A 458 5.11 -26.20 2.05
CA GLY A 458 6.56 -26.11 2.25
C GLY A 458 7.16 -24.80 1.72
N PRO A 459 8.43 -24.50 2.09
CA PRO A 459 9.10 -23.25 1.73
C PRO A 459 9.02 -22.99 0.23
N ARG A 460 8.87 -21.72 -0.15
CA ARG A 460 8.80 -21.33 -1.55
C ARG A 460 10.07 -21.86 -2.23
N PRO A 461 9.97 -22.68 -3.30
CA PRO A 461 11.14 -23.05 -4.07
C PRO A 461 11.82 -21.76 -4.51
N ALA A 462 13.15 -21.69 -4.39
CA ALA A 462 13.93 -20.52 -4.78
C ALA A 462 13.73 -20.28 -6.28
N HIS A 463 12.67 -19.56 -6.62
CA HIS A 463 12.57 -18.91 -7.89
C HIS A 463 13.61 -17.82 -7.83
N THR A 464 14.70 -18.02 -8.56
CA THR A 464 15.49 -16.92 -9.10
C THR A 464 14.47 -16.02 -9.79
N ILE A 465 14.01 -14.99 -9.08
CA ILE A 465 13.52 -13.79 -9.74
C ILE A 465 14.70 -13.47 -10.65
N PRO A 466 14.57 -13.59 -11.98
CA PRO A 466 15.69 -13.28 -12.84
C PRO A 466 16.10 -11.89 -12.41
N GLU A 467 17.32 -11.75 -11.88
CA GLU A 467 17.90 -10.45 -11.65
C GLU A 467 17.77 -9.79 -13.00
N ARG A 468 16.77 -8.93 -13.12
CA ARG A 468 16.62 -8.11 -14.29
C ARG A 468 17.85 -7.24 -14.16
N LYS A 469 18.94 -7.60 -14.84
CA LYS A 469 20.16 -6.79 -14.91
C LYS A 469 19.65 -5.40 -15.18
N VAL A 470 19.68 -4.56 -14.14
CA VAL A 470 19.21 -3.19 -14.26
C VAL A 470 20.24 -2.59 -15.18
N HIS A 471 19.86 -2.50 -16.45
CA HIS A 471 20.67 -1.85 -17.44
C HIS A 471 20.56 -0.39 -17.08
N TYR A 472 21.53 0.10 -16.31
CA TYR A 472 21.62 1.51 -16.05
C TYR A 472 21.75 2.21 -17.39
N SER A 473 20.79 3.11 -17.66
CA SER A 473 20.93 4.04 -18.77
C SER A 473 22.23 4.81 -18.56
N PRO A 474 23.02 5.06 -19.63
CA PRO A 474 24.20 5.91 -19.52
C PRO A 474 23.86 7.35 -19.10
N LEU A 475 22.57 7.71 -19.07
CA LEU A 475 22.07 8.98 -18.58
C LEU A 475 21.96 9.07 -17.05
N ARG A 476 22.12 7.96 -16.31
CA ARG A 476 21.99 7.95 -14.83
C ARG A 476 23.03 8.83 -14.11
N GLY A 477 24.10 9.22 -14.79
CA GLY A 477 25.12 10.15 -14.25
C GLY A 477 24.78 11.64 -14.36
N PHE A 478 23.68 12.00 -15.04
CA PHE A 478 23.27 13.40 -15.19
C PHE A 478 22.23 13.78 -14.16
N ASN A 479 22.27 15.03 -13.71
CA ASN A 479 21.31 15.57 -12.76
C ASN A 479 19.88 15.53 -13.36
N PRO A 480 18.89 14.92 -12.66
CA PRO A 480 17.52 14.80 -13.14
C PRO A 480 16.86 16.12 -13.59
N LEU A 481 17.06 17.21 -12.84
CA LEU A 481 16.50 18.50 -13.19
C LEU A 481 17.11 19.03 -14.50
N VAL A 482 18.41 18.80 -14.69
CA VAL A 482 19.08 19.21 -15.92
C VAL A 482 18.61 18.38 -17.11
N GLN A 483 18.28 17.10 -16.91
CA GLN A 483 17.65 16.27 -17.95
C GLN A 483 16.27 16.83 -18.35
N ILE A 484 15.45 17.25 -17.38
CA ILE A 484 14.15 17.90 -17.63
C ILE A 484 14.34 19.23 -18.38
N VAL A 485 15.31 20.04 -17.96
CA VAL A 485 15.63 21.32 -18.65
C VAL A 485 16.14 21.06 -20.06
N ALA A 486 17.04 20.11 -20.27
CA ALA A 486 17.56 19.74 -21.59
C ALA A 486 16.43 19.24 -22.50
N LEU A 487 15.49 18.43 -21.97
CA LEU A 487 14.29 18.02 -22.68
C LEU A 487 13.43 19.23 -23.08
N ALA A 488 13.20 20.17 -22.16
CA ALA A 488 12.42 21.37 -22.45
C ALA A 488 13.10 22.25 -23.52
N VAL A 489 14.42 22.44 -23.42
CA VAL A 489 15.23 23.15 -24.43
C VAL A 489 15.10 22.47 -25.79
N LEU A 490 15.13 21.14 -25.81
CA LEU A 490 15.06 20.35 -27.04
C LEU A 490 13.66 20.40 -27.69
N THR A 491 12.60 20.35 -26.88
CA THR A 491 11.24 20.12 -27.37
C THR A 491 10.41 21.39 -27.53
N VAL A 492 10.53 22.36 -26.62
CA VAL A 492 9.67 23.55 -26.60
C VAL A 492 9.76 24.35 -27.91
N PRO A 493 10.94 24.67 -28.47
CA PRO A 493 11.01 25.41 -29.73
C PRO A 493 10.42 24.64 -30.92
N LEU A 494 10.57 23.31 -30.95
CA LEU A 494 9.99 22.47 -31.99
C LEU A 494 8.46 22.39 -31.95
N LEU A 495 7.85 22.63 -30.78
CA LEU A 495 6.40 22.73 -30.65
C LEU A 495 5.84 23.99 -31.34
N PHE A 496 6.66 25.03 -31.50
CA PHE A 496 6.26 26.28 -32.14
C PHE A 496 6.58 26.35 -33.64
N THR A 497 7.28 25.37 -34.21
CA THR A 497 7.48 25.28 -35.66
C THR A 497 6.42 24.40 -36.30
N ILE A 498 5.98 24.74 -37.51
CA ILE A 498 5.02 23.90 -38.27
C ILE A 498 5.67 23.21 -39.49
N ASP A 499 6.92 23.51 -39.81
CA ASP A 499 7.59 23.00 -40.99
C ASP A 499 8.18 21.59 -40.86
N ILE A 500 8.37 20.96 -42.03
CA ILE A 500 8.91 19.60 -42.14
C ILE A 500 10.42 19.55 -41.86
N VAL A 501 11.17 20.61 -42.21
CA VAL A 501 12.63 20.62 -42.17
C VAL A 501 13.13 20.63 -40.74
N SER A 502 12.60 21.48 -39.87
CA SER A 502 13.02 21.52 -38.47
C SER A 502 12.76 20.19 -37.77
N ALA A 503 11.59 19.58 -38.01
CA ALA A 503 11.22 18.30 -37.42
C ALA A 503 12.09 17.14 -37.95
N ALA A 504 12.35 17.11 -39.26
CA ALA A 504 13.20 16.09 -39.89
C ALA A 504 14.65 16.18 -39.41
N VAL A 505 15.22 17.38 -39.35
CA VAL A 505 16.60 17.60 -38.91
C VAL A 505 16.76 17.27 -37.43
N ALA A 506 15.83 17.71 -36.58
CA ALA A 506 15.84 17.35 -35.16
C ALA A 506 15.79 15.83 -34.94
N LEU A 507 14.82 15.15 -35.56
CA LEU A 507 14.70 13.69 -35.49
C LEU A 507 15.96 12.98 -36.03
N GLY A 508 16.53 13.48 -37.12
CA GLY A 508 17.76 12.94 -37.69
C GLY A 508 18.94 13.03 -36.73
N LEU A 509 19.13 14.19 -36.09
CA LEU A 509 20.17 14.39 -35.09
C LEU A 509 19.95 13.49 -33.85
N GLU A 510 18.71 13.34 -33.40
CA GLU A 510 18.35 12.44 -32.29
C GLU A 510 18.71 10.99 -32.60
N LEU A 511 18.32 10.48 -33.77
CA LEU A 511 18.61 9.11 -34.19
C LEU A 511 20.12 8.85 -34.37
N LEU A 512 20.92 9.90 -34.63
CA LEU A 512 22.38 9.80 -34.68
C LEU A 512 23.04 9.73 -33.30
N ILE A 513 22.51 10.45 -32.30
CA ILE A 513 23.13 10.52 -30.96
C ILE A 513 22.65 9.41 -30.02
N LEU A 514 21.42 8.92 -30.17
CA LEU A 514 20.87 7.89 -29.29
C LEU A 514 21.74 6.61 -29.24
N PRO A 515 22.31 6.09 -30.35
CA PRO A 515 23.24 4.96 -30.29
C PRO A 515 24.52 5.26 -29.52
N LEU A 516 25.05 6.50 -29.59
CA LEU A 516 26.22 6.94 -28.84
C LEU A 516 25.92 7.01 -27.33
N LEU A 517 24.67 7.30 -26.98
CA LEU A 517 24.11 7.21 -25.64
C LEU A 517 23.63 5.79 -25.29
N GLY A 518 24.16 4.74 -25.93
CA GLY A 518 23.89 3.35 -25.56
C GLY A 518 22.47 2.83 -25.85
N TRP A 519 21.64 3.59 -26.55
CA TRP A 519 20.32 3.14 -26.99
C TRP A 519 20.45 2.27 -28.25
N GLY A 520 20.51 0.94 -28.04
CA GLY A 520 20.47 -0.02 -29.14
C GLY A 520 19.12 0.01 -29.90
N PRO A 521 19.11 -0.34 -31.20
CA PRO A 521 17.92 -0.21 -32.06
C PRO A 521 16.71 -1.01 -31.55
N THR A 522 16.94 -2.21 -31.02
CA THR A 522 15.87 -3.06 -30.46
C THR A 522 15.24 -2.46 -29.20
N ARG A 523 16.04 -1.80 -28.34
CA ARG A 523 15.53 -1.12 -27.13
C ARG A 523 14.73 0.11 -27.50
N LEU A 524 15.26 0.91 -28.43
CA LEU A 524 14.61 2.12 -28.91
C LEU A 524 13.23 1.81 -29.51
N ILE A 525 13.14 0.86 -30.43
CA ILE A 525 11.87 0.46 -31.05
C ILE A 525 10.86 -0.02 -30.01
N ARG A 526 11.29 -0.87 -29.06
CA ARG A 526 10.41 -1.39 -28.01
C ARG A 526 9.92 -0.30 -27.04
N ARG A 527 10.63 0.82 -26.92
CA ARG A 527 10.23 1.95 -26.07
C ARG A 527 9.34 2.94 -26.82
N VAL A 528 9.68 3.24 -28.07
CA VAL A 528 9.05 4.26 -28.91
C VAL A 528 7.83 3.73 -29.67
N TRP A 529 7.55 2.42 -29.66
CA TRP A 529 6.40 1.84 -30.38
C TRP A 529 5.05 2.58 -30.18
N PRO A 530 4.68 3.10 -29.00
CA PRO A 530 3.43 3.85 -28.86
C PRO A 530 3.45 5.17 -29.63
N LEU A 531 4.62 5.82 -29.75
CA LEU A 531 4.80 7.00 -30.58
C LEU A 531 4.80 6.66 -32.07
N LEU A 532 5.37 5.51 -32.46
CA LEU A 532 5.34 5.04 -33.84
C LEU A 532 3.90 4.78 -34.33
N THR A 533 2.98 4.44 -33.44
CA THR A 533 1.55 4.33 -33.76
C THR A 533 0.82 5.67 -33.64
N ALA A 534 1.17 6.52 -32.67
CA ALA A 534 0.54 7.82 -32.47
C ALA A 534 0.89 8.85 -33.56
N ALA A 535 2.12 8.86 -34.08
CA ALA A 535 2.58 9.84 -35.06
C ALA A 535 1.78 9.77 -36.40
N PRO A 536 1.57 8.59 -37.01
CA PRO A 536 0.69 8.46 -38.18
C PRO A 536 -0.76 8.86 -37.88
N LEU A 537 -1.27 8.52 -36.69
CA LEU A 537 -2.64 8.85 -36.29
C LEU A 537 -2.84 10.37 -36.15
N ALA A 538 -1.87 11.07 -35.57
CA ALA A 538 -1.86 12.53 -35.48
C ALA A 538 -1.76 13.18 -36.87
N ALA A 539 -0.93 12.64 -37.75
CA ALA A 539 -0.76 13.11 -39.12
C ALA A 539 -2.01 12.91 -39.99
N PHE A 540 -2.76 11.82 -39.76
CA PHE A 540 -3.95 11.49 -40.55
C PHE A 540 -5.02 12.58 -40.52
N SER A 541 -5.21 13.24 -39.37
CA SER A 541 -6.15 14.36 -39.25
C SER A 541 -5.75 15.54 -40.16
N MET A 542 -4.47 15.93 -40.15
CA MET A 542 -3.98 17.00 -41.02
C MET A 542 -4.01 16.61 -42.50
N LEU A 543 -3.75 15.35 -42.81
CA LEU A 543 -3.78 14.87 -44.20
C LEU A 543 -5.15 15.11 -44.85
N LEU A 544 -6.24 14.90 -44.08
CA LEU A 544 -7.61 14.98 -44.56
C LEU A 544 -8.25 16.37 -44.42
N TYR A 545 -7.88 17.14 -43.39
CA TYR A 545 -8.60 18.37 -43.00
C TYR A 545 -7.73 19.64 -42.98
N ALA A 546 -6.43 19.56 -43.30
CA ALA A 546 -5.65 20.77 -43.48
C ALA A 546 -6.22 21.60 -44.63
N LYS A 547 -6.07 22.93 -44.52
CA LYS A 547 -6.53 23.87 -45.56
C LYS A 547 -5.86 23.51 -46.89
N ALA A 548 -6.68 23.11 -47.86
CA ALA A 548 -6.20 22.69 -49.17
C ALA A 548 -5.44 23.83 -49.86
N SER A 549 -4.21 23.53 -50.27
CA SER A 549 -3.32 24.43 -51.01
C SER A 549 -2.36 23.57 -51.85
N GLY A 550 -1.96 24.07 -53.03
CA GLY A 550 -1.22 23.29 -54.03
C GLY A 550 -2.12 22.34 -54.83
N ALA A 551 -1.52 21.35 -55.50
CA ALA A 551 -2.28 20.38 -56.29
C ALA A 551 -3.15 19.49 -55.39
N ILE A 552 -4.41 19.30 -55.78
CA ILE A 552 -5.32 18.37 -55.10
C ILE A 552 -5.07 16.98 -55.68
N ILE A 553 -4.66 16.05 -54.83
CA ILE A 553 -4.33 14.68 -55.21
C ILE A 553 -5.57 13.79 -55.06
N TRP A 554 -6.38 14.07 -54.04
CA TRP A 554 -7.61 13.34 -53.77
C TRP A 554 -8.59 14.21 -52.99
N SER A 555 -9.88 14.05 -53.22
CA SER A 555 -10.92 14.70 -52.42
C SER A 555 -12.18 13.85 -52.37
N TRP A 556 -12.84 13.85 -51.23
CA TRP A 556 -14.14 13.20 -51.04
C TRP A 556 -14.91 13.89 -49.89
N GLY A 557 -16.03 14.52 -50.23
CA GLY A 557 -16.80 15.31 -49.27
C GLY A 557 -15.96 16.45 -48.66
N PRO A 558 -15.95 16.63 -47.33
CA PRO A 558 -15.13 17.66 -46.67
C PRO A 558 -13.63 17.30 -46.60
N MET A 559 -13.25 16.07 -46.97
CA MET A 559 -11.86 15.61 -46.90
C MET A 559 -11.13 15.94 -48.19
N VAL A 560 -10.04 16.69 -48.10
CA VAL A 560 -9.23 17.09 -49.25
C VAL A 560 -7.77 16.81 -48.94
N VAL A 561 -7.15 15.98 -49.77
CA VAL A 561 -5.72 15.69 -49.73
C VAL A 561 -5.04 16.51 -50.83
N SER A 562 -4.23 17.47 -50.43
CA SER A 562 -3.42 18.31 -51.32
C SER A 562 -1.93 18.13 -51.02
N GLU A 563 -1.07 18.62 -51.90
CA GLU A 563 0.39 18.63 -51.66
C GLU A 563 0.74 19.25 -50.31
N ASN A 564 0.13 20.40 -49.97
CA ASN A 564 0.32 21.06 -48.68
C ASN A 564 -0.22 20.23 -47.50
N SER A 565 -1.33 19.50 -47.66
CA SER A 565 -1.84 18.65 -46.57
C SER A 565 -0.94 17.44 -46.31
N ILE A 566 -0.31 16.89 -47.35
CA ILE A 566 0.73 15.84 -47.22
C ILE A 566 1.97 16.39 -46.52
N GLU A 567 2.44 17.58 -46.90
CA GLU A 567 3.60 18.23 -46.28
C GLU A 567 3.35 18.46 -44.78
N LEU A 568 2.21 19.06 -44.42
CA LEU A 568 1.82 19.32 -43.03
C LEU A 568 1.61 18.02 -42.23
N ALA A 569 0.97 17.01 -42.82
CA ALA A 569 0.80 15.71 -42.18
C ALA A 569 2.16 15.05 -41.88
N THR A 570 3.09 15.10 -42.84
CA THR A 570 4.44 14.56 -42.68
C THR A 570 5.21 15.33 -41.61
N ALA A 571 5.12 16.67 -41.61
CA ALA A 571 5.74 17.52 -40.60
C ALA A 571 5.22 17.19 -39.19
N ILE A 572 3.92 16.95 -39.02
CA ILE A 572 3.34 16.54 -37.73
C ILE A 572 3.84 15.16 -37.31
N ALA A 573 3.84 14.17 -38.21
CA ALA A 573 4.35 12.83 -37.88
C ALA A 573 5.80 12.91 -37.37
N LEU A 574 6.66 13.62 -38.10
CA LEU A 574 8.05 13.82 -37.72
C LEU A 574 8.20 14.59 -36.41
N ARG A 575 7.38 15.62 -36.17
CA ARG A 575 7.41 16.41 -34.94
C ARG A 575 6.97 15.60 -33.73
N VAL A 576 5.92 14.79 -33.85
CA VAL A 576 5.49 13.89 -32.76
C VAL A 576 6.62 12.95 -32.36
N LEU A 577 7.39 12.45 -33.35
CA LEU A 577 8.57 11.62 -33.08
C LEU A 577 9.71 12.44 -32.47
N ALA A 578 10.07 13.58 -33.05
CA ALA A 578 11.15 14.45 -32.56
C ALA A 578 10.90 15.00 -31.14
N VAL A 579 9.64 15.26 -30.77
CA VAL A 579 9.30 15.68 -29.41
C VAL A 579 9.18 14.48 -28.47
N GLY A 580 8.57 13.38 -28.94
CA GLY A 580 8.25 12.24 -28.10
C GLY A 580 9.44 11.33 -27.79
N ILE A 581 10.36 11.11 -28.74
CA ILE A 581 11.50 10.19 -28.54
C ILE A 581 12.42 10.71 -27.43
N PRO A 582 12.87 11.98 -27.43
CA PRO A 582 13.69 12.53 -26.35
C PRO A 582 12.98 12.47 -25.01
N ALA A 583 11.67 12.74 -24.96
CA ALA A 583 10.89 12.63 -23.73
C ALA A 583 10.89 11.20 -23.18
N LEU A 584 10.67 10.19 -24.03
CA LEU A 584 10.70 8.79 -23.62
C LEU A 584 12.10 8.28 -23.25
N CYS A 585 13.16 8.83 -23.84
CA CYS A 585 14.54 8.40 -23.61
C CYS A 585 15.21 9.13 -22.43
N LEU A 586 14.95 10.42 -22.22
CA LEU A 586 15.51 11.19 -21.10
C LEU A 586 14.75 10.91 -19.80
N LEU A 587 13.42 10.74 -19.85
CA LEU A 587 12.62 10.53 -18.63
C LEU A 587 12.51 9.06 -18.19
N SER A 588 13.02 8.09 -18.98
CA SER A 588 12.75 6.66 -18.74
C SER A 588 13.35 6.11 -17.46
N ASP A 589 14.45 6.69 -17.01
CA ASP A 589 15.30 6.15 -15.94
C ASP A 589 15.53 7.20 -14.84
N LEU A 590 14.69 8.22 -14.77
CA LEU A 590 14.72 9.18 -13.67
C LEU A 590 14.28 8.50 -12.38
N ASP A 591 15.16 8.53 -11.39
CA ASP A 591 14.80 8.17 -10.03
C ASP A 591 13.93 9.28 -9.43
N ALA A 592 12.77 8.90 -8.89
CA ALA A 592 11.80 9.87 -8.39
C ALA A 592 12.32 10.63 -7.16
N THR A 593 13.13 9.99 -6.31
CA THR A 593 13.75 10.62 -5.14
C THR A 593 14.85 11.59 -5.57
N GLU A 594 15.76 11.18 -6.47
CA GLU A 594 16.80 12.08 -6.99
C GLU A 594 16.19 13.28 -7.72
N THR A 595 15.10 13.06 -8.46
CA THR A 595 14.35 14.13 -9.13
C THR A 595 13.76 15.09 -8.11
N ALA A 596 13.16 14.57 -7.04
CA ALA A 596 12.63 15.38 -5.95
C ALA A 596 13.73 16.23 -5.29
N ASP A 597 14.89 15.63 -4.98
CA ASP A 597 16.02 16.35 -4.39
C ASP A 597 16.56 17.46 -5.31
N SER A 598 16.73 17.19 -6.61
CA SER A 598 17.15 18.23 -7.57
C SER A 598 16.13 19.37 -7.69
N LEU A 599 14.83 19.06 -7.71
CA LEU A 599 13.77 20.06 -7.76
C LEU A 599 13.75 20.96 -6.51
N MET A 600 14.00 20.39 -5.33
CA MET A 600 14.05 21.14 -4.07
C MET A 600 15.34 21.95 -3.92
N GLN A 601 16.51 21.33 -4.17
CA GLN A 601 17.82 21.94 -3.91
C GLN A 601 18.24 22.93 -5.01
N ILE A 602 18.05 22.59 -6.28
CA ILE A 602 18.46 23.41 -7.43
C ILE A 602 17.26 24.20 -7.97
N GLY A 603 16.11 23.53 -8.10
CA GLY A 603 14.88 24.16 -8.59
C GLY A 603 14.19 25.08 -7.56
N HIS A 604 14.60 25.04 -6.29
CA HIS A 604 14.02 25.80 -5.19
C HIS A 604 12.49 25.63 -5.04
N LEU A 605 11.96 24.48 -5.45
CA LEU A 605 10.54 24.17 -5.26
C LEU A 605 10.23 23.90 -3.78
N PRO A 606 9.04 24.29 -3.28
CA PRO A 606 8.67 24.01 -1.89
C PRO A 606 8.68 22.52 -1.59
N ALA A 607 9.39 22.10 -0.54
CA ALA A 607 9.53 20.69 -0.17
C ALA A 607 8.19 20.00 0.06
N ALA A 608 7.21 20.71 0.64
CA ALA A 608 5.88 20.18 0.86
C ALA A 608 5.19 19.73 -0.44
N LEU A 609 5.31 20.52 -1.52
CA LEU A 609 4.73 20.20 -2.82
C LEU A 609 5.42 18.98 -3.45
N VAL A 610 6.75 18.96 -3.42
CA VAL A 610 7.55 17.90 -4.05
C VAL A 610 7.35 16.55 -3.33
N LEU A 611 7.45 16.54 -2.01
CA LEU A 611 7.29 15.32 -1.20
C LEU A 611 5.86 14.79 -1.23
N ALA A 612 4.85 15.67 -1.21
CA ALA A 612 3.46 15.25 -1.39
C ALA A 612 3.23 14.63 -2.79
N THR A 613 3.88 15.16 -3.83
CA THR A 613 3.79 14.59 -5.19
C THR A 613 4.45 13.21 -5.24
N LEU A 614 5.62 13.04 -4.61
CA LEU A 614 6.32 11.76 -4.53
C LEU A 614 5.49 10.69 -3.80
N ALA A 615 4.93 11.07 -2.64
CA ALA A 615 3.99 10.25 -1.89
C ALA A 615 2.76 9.88 -2.74
N GLY A 616 2.19 10.85 -3.48
CA GLY A 616 1.08 10.63 -4.40
C GLY A 616 1.38 9.62 -5.50
N ILE A 617 2.56 9.68 -6.12
CA ILE A 617 2.99 8.71 -7.16
C ILE A 617 3.02 7.29 -6.60
N ARG A 618 3.53 7.11 -5.36
CA ARG A 618 3.51 5.81 -4.68
C ARG A 618 2.09 5.30 -4.43
N LEU A 619 1.19 6.18 -3.98
CA LEU A 619 -0.22 5.85 -3.76
C LEU A 619 -0.90 5.36 -5.04
N VAL A 620 -0.57 5.93 -6.21
CA VAL A 620 -1.14 5.50 -7.50
C VAL A 620 -0.81 4.03 -7.81
N SER A 621 0.43 3.60 -7.56
CA SER A 621 0.81 2.19 -7.76
C SER A 621 -0.02 1.25 -6.88
N LEU A 622 -0.23 1.63 -5.62
CA LEU A 622 -1.07 0.88 -4.69
C LEU A 622 -2.55 0.85 -5.14
N MET A 623 -3.08 1.98 -5.65
CA MET A 623 -4.46 2.05 -6.17
C MET A 623 -4.72 1.08 -7.32
N LEU A 624 -3.73 0.81 -8.18
CA LEU A 624 -3.86 -0.20 -9.24
C LEU A 624 -4.07 -1.61 -8.65
N SER A 625 -3.34 -1.93 -7.57
CA SER A 625 -3.50 -3.21 -6.88
C SER A 625 -4.85 -3.34 -6.16
N ASP A 626 -5.33 -2.25 -5.55
CA ASP A 626 -6.64 -2.17 -4.91
C ASP A 626 -7.76 -2.34 -5.95
N TRP A 627 -7.59 -1.77 -7.15
CA TRP A 627 -8.53 -1.93 -8.26
C TRP A 627 -8.67 -3.39 -8.72
N ASP A 628 -7.56 -4.12 -8.82
CA ASP A 628 -7.57 -5.54 -9.15
C ASP A 628 -8.22 -6.39 -8.04
N ALA A 629 -7.98 -6.05 -6.77
CA ALA A 629 -8.63 -6.69 -5.64
C ALA A 629 -10.16 -6.47 -5.64
N LEU A 630 -10.61 -5.23 -5.90
CA LEU A 630 -12.03 -4.90 -6.04
C LEU A 630 -12.70 -5.64 -7.20
N LYS A 631 -12.04 -5.78 -8.36
CA LYS A 631 -12.55 -6.58 -9.48
C LYS A 631 -12.76 -8.04 -9.07
N ARG A 632 -11.83 -8.63 -8.33
CA ARG A 632 -11.94 -10.02 -7.83
C ARG A 632 -13.08 -10.16 -6.81
N ALA A 633 -13.20 -9.23 -5.85
CA ALA A 633 -14.25 -9.25 -4.84
C ALA A 633 -15.65 -9.09 -5.45
N ARG A 634 -15.79 -8.28 -6.50
CA ARG A 634 -17.06 -8.17 -7.24
C ARG A 634 -17.43 -9.45 -7.96
N ARG A 635 -16.44 -10.14 -8.55
CA ARG A 635 -16.64 -11.44 -9.18
C ARG A 635 -17.06 -12.50 -8.16
N SER A 636 -16.44 -12.57 -6.98
CA SER A 636 -16.81 -13.53 -5.93
C SER A 636 -18.22 -13.28 -5.38
N ARG A 637 -18.70 -12.04 -5.42
CA ARG A 637 -20.07 -11.65 -5.02
C ARG A 637 -21.10 -11.86 -6.14
N GLY A 638 -20.67 -12.37 -7.30
CA GLY A 638 -21.55 -12.68 -8.44
C GLY A 638 -22.15 -11.45 -9.09
N VAL A 639 -21.53 -10.28 -8.90
CA VAL A 639 -22.00 -9.02 -9.47
C VAL A 639 -21.62 -9.00 -10.95
N THR A 640 -22.61 -9.29 -11.80
CA THR A 640 -22.53 -9.11 -13.25
C THR A 640 -23.20 -7.80 -13.61
N GLU A 641 -22.45 -6.86 -14.16
CA GLU A 641 -23.01 -5.55 -14.46
C GLU A 641 -23.75 -5.53 -15.78
N LYS A 642 -25.02 -5.17 -15.74
CA LYS A 642 -25.80 -4.84 -16.93
C LYS A 642 -25.26 -3.58 -17.64
N SER A 643 -24.56 -2.69 -16.93
CA SER A 643 -23.93 -1.48 -17.48
C SER A 643 -22.52 -1.31 -16.91
N ARG A 644 -21.52 -1.33 -17.80
CA ARG A 644 -20.10 -1.12 -17.46
C ARG A 644 -19.83 0.24 -16.79
N LEU A 645 -20.69 1.23 -17.05
CA LEU A 645 -20.52 2.58 -16.51
C LEU A 645 -20.81 2.61 -15.00
N ARG A 646 -21.87 1.94 -14.55
CA ARG A 646 -22.34 2.05 -13.16
C ARG A 646 -21.32 1.45 -12.18
N GLY A 647 -20.71 0.33 -12.49
CA GLY A 647 -19.68 -0.22 -11.61
C GLY A 647 -18.30 0.32 -11.80
N PHE A 648 -18.03 1.02 -12.89
CA PHE A 648 -16.88 1.89 -12.91
C PHE A 648 -17.01 2.93 -11.78
N PHE A 649 -18.16 3.60 -11.65
CA PHE A 649 -18.39 4.60 -10.59
C PHE A 649 -18.39 4.01 -9.18
N LEU A 650 -19.06 2.87 -8.94
CA LEU A 650 -19.04 2.22 -7.61
C LEU A 650 -17.63 1.75 -7.22
N GLY A 651 -16.88 1.15 -8.15
CA GLY A 651 -15.48 0.78 -7.91
C GLY A 651 -14.60 2.00 -7.66
N ALA A 652 -14.80 3.08 -8.41
CA ALA A 652 -14.06 4.33 -8.24
C ALA A 652 -14.32 4.99 -6.88
N PHE A 653 -15.55 4.92 -6.35
CA PHE A 653 -15.86 5.44 -5.02
C PHE A 653 -15.13 4.68 -3.90
N SER A 654 -15.16 3.34 -3.92
CA SER A 654 -14.41 2.53 -2.94
C SER A 654 -12.90 2.81 -3.04
N LEU A 655 -12.37 2.89 -4.26
CA LEU A 655 -10.96 3.22 -4.48
C LEU A 655 -10.62 4.63 -3.95
N PHE A 656 -11.49 5.61 -4.18
CA PHE A 656 -11.33 6.96 -3.64
C PHE A 656 -11.34 6.97 -2.11
N ALA A 657 -12.25 6.23 -1.47
CA ALA A 657 -12.29 6.12 -0.01
C ALA A 657 -11.01 5.49 0.57
N PHE A 658 -10.47 4.46 -0.09
CA PHE A 658 -9.18 3.87 0.30
C PHE A 658 -8.02 4.85 0.14
N ALA A 659 -7.97 5.54 -1.00
CA ALA A 659 -6.95 6.55 -1.27
C ALA A 659 -6.98 7.67 -0.24
N LEU A 660 -8.16 8.19 0.11
CA LEU A 660 -8.32 9.24 1.12
C LEU A 660 -7.86 8.78 2.50
N ARG A 661 -8.25 7.57 2.93
CA ARG A 661 -7.85 7.03 4.23
C ARG A 661 -6.35 6.81 4.31
N ARG A 662 -5.75 6.24 3.26
CA ARG A 662 -4.30 6.01 3.20
C ARG A 662 -3.52 7.32 3.13
N ALA A 663 -4.02 8.32 2.40
CA ALA A 663 -3.42 9.65 2.36
C ALA A 663 -3.44 10.32 3.74
N GLY A 664 -4.54 10.21 4.50
CA GLY A 664 -4.62 10.71 5.88
C GLY A 664 -3.60 10.03 6.80
N THR A 665 -3.49 8.69 6.76
CA THR A 665 -2.49 7.95 7.53
C THR A 665 -1.07 8.39 7.15
N LEU A 666 -0.76 8.47 5.85
CA LEU A 666 0.56 8.85 5.36
C LEU A 666 0.93 10.28 5.75
N SER A 667 -0.03 11.22 5.70
CA SER A 667 0.17 12.60 6.16
C SER A 667 0.55 12.64 7.64
N ALA A 668 -0.20 11.93 8.48
CA ALA A 668 0.09 11.82 9.91
C ALA A 668 1.47 11.17 10.16
N THR A 669 1.85 10.15 9.39
CA THR A 669 3.21 9.56 9.47
C THR A 669 4.29 10.56 9.09
N MET A 670 4.07 11.34 8.02
CA MET A 670 5.03 12.35 7.57
C MET A 670 5.21 13.43 8.65
N GLU A 671 4.13 13.94 9.23
CA GLU A 671 4.16 14.92 10.32
C GLU A 671 4.85 14.39 11.58
N ALA A 672 4.58 13.14 11.96
CA ALA A 672 5.27 12.47 13.06
C ALA A 672 6.79 12.38 12.82
N ARG A 673 7.21 12.37 11.55
CA ARG A 673 8.62 12.39 11.12
C ARG A 673 9.13 13.79 10.78
N GLY A 674 8.56 14.82 11.40
CA GLY A 674 9.04 16.19 11.32
C GLY A 674 8.64 16.94 10.05
N PHE A 675 7.86 16.35 9.14
CA PHE A 675 7.35 17.07 7.97
C PHE A 675 6.50 18.27 8.40
N GLY A 676 6.74 19.42 7.76
CA GLY A 676 6.06 20.68 8.09
C GLY A 676 6.52 21.32 9.42
N ALA A 677 7.56 20.80 10.07
CA ALA A 677 8.19 21.50 11.21
C ALA A 677 8.81 22.83 10.74
N PRO A 678 8.86 23.87 11.60
CA PRO A 678 9.48 25.17 11.29
C PRO A 678 11.02 25.08 11.34
N ILE A 679 11.58 23.99 10.81
CA ILE A 679 13.01 23.69 10.75
C ILE A 679 13.41 23.62 9.28
N ARG A 680 14.59 24.12 8.94
CA ARG A 680 15.11 23.99 7.58
C ARG A 680 15.50 22.53 7.34
N ARG A 681 14.81 21.88 6.39
CA ARG A 681 15.13 20.52 5.94
C ARG A 681 16.57 20.42 5.46
N SER A 682 17.30 19.41 5.93
CA SER A 682 18.59 18.97 5.38
C SER A 682 18.39 17.90 4.31
N TYR A 683 19.45 17.49 3.62
CA TYR A 683 19.37 16.52 2.53
C TYR A 683 20.42 15.43 2.75
N ALA A 684 20.01 14.17 2.69
CA ALA A 684 20.91 13.02 2.81
C ALA A 684 21.88 12.94 1.63
N ARG A 685 21.43 13.38 0.45
CA ARG A 685 22.25 13.49 -0.76
C ARG A 685 22.24 14.92 -1.27
N GLU A 686 23.42 15.47 -1.53
CA GLU A 686 23.53 16.76 -2.20
C GLU A 686 23.29 16.59 -3.71
N SER A 687 22.36 17.39 -4.24
CA SER A 687 22.14 17.47 -5.67
C SER A 687 23.09 18.50 -6.26
N THR A 688 24.06 18.05 -7.06
CA THR A 688 25.05 18.91 -7.69
C THR A 688 24.89 18.92 -9.20
N VAL A 689 25.28 20.04 -9.82
CA VAL A 689 25.36 20.20 -11.27
C VAL A 689 26.83 20.07 -11.67
N THR A 690 27.13 19.08 -12.50
CA THR A 690 28.46 18.76 -12.98
C THR A 690 28.76 19.43 -14.32
N ARG A 691 30.02 19.35 -14.79
CA ARG A 691 30.38 19.83 -16.14
C ARG A 691 29.68 19.03 -17.24
N SER A 692 29.47 17.74 -17.03
CA SER A 692 28.69 16.88 -17.93
C SER A 692 27.27 17.41 -18.12
N ASP A 693 26.62 17.84 -17.04
CA ASP A 693 25.27 18.42 -17.08
C ASP A 693 25.21 19.67 -17.96
N ALA A 694 26.20 20.56 -17.85
CA ALA A 694 26.29 21.72 -18.72
C ALA A 694 26.48 21.34 -20.20
N VAL A 695 27.31 20.33 -20.49
CA VAL A 695 27.51 19.81 -21.85
C VAL A 695 26.21 19.26 -22.42
N MET A 696 25.40 18.55 -21.63
CA MET A 696 24.11 18.03 -22.08
C MET A 696 23.16 19.14 -22.52
N VAL A 697 23.04 20.23 -21.76
CA VAL A 697 22.20 21.38 -22.13
C VAL A 697 22.73 22.06 -23.39
N LEU A 698 24.05 22.21 -23.52
CA LEU A 698 24.66 22.79 -24.72
C LEU A 698 24.43 21.92 -25.97
N VAL A 699 24.49 20.59 -25.83
CA VAL A 699 24.16 19.66 -26.91
C VAL A 699 22.69 19.77 -27.29
N ALA A 700 21.77 19.80 -26.32
CA ALA A 700 20.34 20.00 -26.57
C ALA A 700 20.07 21.33 -27.31
N LEU A 701 20.74 22.41 -26.89
CA LEU A 701 20.66 23.72 -27.55
C LEU A 701 21.24 23.68 -28.97
N ALA A 702 22.36 23.00 -29.18
CA ALA A 702 22.97 22.84 -30.51
C ALA A 702 22.06 22.05 -31.46
N PHE A 703 21.36 21.04 -30.96
CA PHE A 703 20.41 20.25 -31.74
C PHE A 703 19.27 21.11 -32.28
N VAL A 704 18.62 21.85 -31.38
CA VAL A 704 17.49 22.70 -31.77
C VAL A 704 17.93 23.86 -32.64
N THR A 705 19.04 24.52 -32.31
CA THR A 705 19.53 25.63 -33.13
C THR A 705 19.90 25.16 -34.54
N THR A 706 20.53 23.98 -34.69
CA THR A 706 20.82 23.40 -36.01
C THR A 706 19.53 23.10 -36.80
N ALA A 707 18.52 22.51 -36.15
CA ALA A 707 17.24 22.23 -36.79
C ALA A 707 16.51 23.50 -37.26
N LEU A 708 16.47 24.54 -36.41
CA LEU A 708 15.83 25.82 -36.74
C LEU A 708 16.61 26.57 -37.83
N LEU A 709 17.94 26.62 -37.76
CA LEU A 709 18.77 27.26 -38.78
C LEU A 709 18.67 26.55 -40.13
N ALA A 710 18.61 25.22 -40.15
CA ALA A 710 18.39 24.46 -41.39
C ALA A 710 17.04 24.78 -42.02
N SER A 711 15.99 24.92 -41.20
CA SER A 711 14.66 25.33 -41.65
C SER A 711 14.64 26.76 -42.21
N ILE A 712 15.31 27.70 -41.53
CA ILE A 712 15.43 29.10 -41.99
C ILE A 712 16.23 29.18 -43.28
N ALA A 713 17.39 28.52 -43.34
CA ALA A 713 18.28 28.54 -44.50
C ALA A 713 17.67 27.89 -45.75
N SER A 714 16.80 26.89 -45.56
CA SER A 714 16.04 26.27 -46.65
C SER A 714 14.79 27.05 -47.05
N GLY A 715 14.45 28.15 -46.35
CA GLY A 715 13.26 28.96 -46.60
C GLY A 715 11.94 28.27 -46.23
N HIS A 716 11.98 27.17 -45.48
CA HIS A 716 10.80 26.40 -45.07
C HIS A 716 10.27 26.82 -43.69
N PHE A 717 11.00 27.67 -42.96
CA PHE A 717 10.63 28.08 -41.61
C PHE A 717 9.25 28.72 -41.55
N ARG A 718 8.37 28.14 -40.71
CA ARG A 718 7.03 28.65 -40.44
C ARG A 718 6.74 28.56 -38.95
N TRP A 719 6.34 29.68 -38.36
CA TRP A 719 5.97 29.78 -36.95
C TRP A 719 4.49 29.47 -36.75
N PHE A 720 4.16 28.82 -35.65
CA PHE A 720 2.76 28.55 -35.30
C PHE A 720 2.00 29.88 -35.08
N GLY A 721 1.02 30.15 -35.94
CA GLY A 721 0.19 31.36 -35.90
C GLY A 721 0.56 32.47 -36.90
N VAL A 722 1.57 32.24 -37.76
CA VAL A 722 1.94 33.13 -38.90
C VAL A 722 1.92 32.33 -40.22
#